data_AF-A0A9D6TSV2-F1
#
_entry.id   AF-A0A9D6TSV2-F1
#
_cell.length_a   1.000
_cell.length_b   1.000
_cell.length_c   1.000
_cell.angle_alpha   90.00
_cell.angle_beta   90.00
_cell.angle_gamma   90.00
#
_symmetry.space_group_name_H-M   'P 1'
#
loop_
_entity.id
_entity.type
_entity.pdbx_description
1 polymer ?
#
loop_
_entity_poly.entity_id
_entity_poly.type
_entity_poly.pdbx_seq_one_letter_code
_entity_poly.pdbx_strand_id
1 'polypeptide(L)'
;MIARRKSRQIQLGKVKVGGDAPLTVQSMTKTDTRDVEATLLQIWSLEAAGCDIVRCAVPVREAAEKLGEIRRQIRIPLVADIHFNYKLALIALEQGVDGLRLNPGNIGGKKFVREVVSAAKARKVPIRIGVNAGSLEKDLLAKYGGPSAEGMVESALRHIRILEECDYPEMKVSLKASDPAMMIEAYRMLAHKVDYPLHLGVTEAGTPGVGTIKSAVGLGALLSEGIGDTIRVSLSADPVEEVRVGVDILKSLGLRKGGLTFVACPSCGRADVDLVKLAREVEDEFKGLNDEIHIAVMGCLPEGQQILTREGPRPIEAVAEGDEVLTHDGSLRRVRRGTRHAYRGELVEVHPTGFEPFRLTPNHPVLAFPRDARRKAGRDHRLHIATVLAAGAEPRWVGAGALRPGWVVVSPVPQEKEDRATLEADGLGEIPVDDDFMTLAGYYLAEGTLSGKGGKPYQQFFYFHEHHTRYVERLQAIFAGLGLRASVQRRRHTAEVITHSLALGRTLEGLFGQRAERKRLPEWMERLPRDKQRALVRALWEGGGHLGRVRGSWRAAYSTCSWALAVQVHQILLRLGVAAFLHHRDQSGRQRNWVISVTSQPALSCLARVLGRDPLAGATRRDTGQVALDERALYVGVRTVRRVPYEGHVHNLEVDGVHSFAVPGAAVHNCEVNGPGEARAADIGVAGGKGIGLIFKNGEVIRKVPESEIVTAMREEVEKFLAERRAATAAAATLD
;
A
#
# COMPACT_ATOMS: atom_id res chain seq x y z
N MET A 1 12.18 15.78 5.42
CA MET A 1 13.58 15.71 4.97
C MET A 1 14.47 16.04 6.15
N ILE A 2 15.52 15.24 6.37
CA ILE A 2 16.52 15.48 7.42
C ILE A 2 17.39 16.66 6.99
N ALA A 3 17.47 17.71 7.81
CA ALA A 3 18.33 18.86 7.55
C ALA A 3 19.78 18.53 7.96
N ARG A 4 20.72 18.51 7.00
CA ARG A 4 22.14 18.19 7.28
C ARG A 4 22.84 19.35 7.98
N ARG A 5 23.72 19.03 8.95
CA ARG A 5 24.66 19.99 9.55
C ARG A 5 25.57 20.55 8.46
N LYS A 6 25.73 21.87 8.42
CA LYS A 6 26.72 22.52 7.56
C LYS A 6 28.13 22.16 8.01
N SER A 7 28.88 21.52 7.13
CA SER A 7 30.28 21.17 7.33
C SER A 7 31.13 21.67 6.15
N ARG A 8 32.43 21.88 6.37
CA ARG A 8 33.39 22.06 5.28
C ARG A 8 33.40 20.82 4.41
N GLN A 9 33.74 20.99 3.14
CA GLN A 9 33.92 19.89 2.22
C GLN A 9 35.41 19.59 2.03
N ILE A 10 35.80 18.34 2.18
CA ILE A 10 37.15 17.85 1.86
C ILE A 10 37.11 16.90 0.67
N GLN A 11 38.26 16.71 0.02
CA GLN A 11 38.43 15.83 -1.12
C GLN A 11 39.32 14.64 -0.77
N LEU A 12 38.79 13.41 -0.84
CA LEU A 12 39.56 12.16 -0.77
C LEU A 12 39.62 11.54 -2.16
N GLY A 13 40.74 11.74 -2.86
CA GLY A 13 40.86 11.29 -4.25
C GLY A 13 39.76 11.89 -5.11
N LYS A 14 38.83 11.07 -5.63
CA LYS A 14 37.66 11.52 -6.40
C LYS A 14 36.39 11.74 -5.54
N VAL A 15 36.39 11.34 -4.28
CA VAL A 15 35.23 11.36 -3.39
C VAL A 15 35.20 12.62 -2.52
N LYS A 16 34.08 13.33 -2.53
CA LYS A 16 33.82 14.50 -1.68
C LYS A 16 33.21 14.05 -0.35
N VAL A 17 33.65 14.63 0.78
CA VAL A 17 33.08 14.37 2.12
C VAL A 17 32.79 15.68 2.82
N GLY A 18 31.58 15.83 3.36
CA GLY A 18 31.11 17.07 3.98
C GLY A 18 30.47 18.04 3.00
N GLY A 19 30.00 19.19 3.49
CA GLY A 19 29.18 20.12 2.70
C GLY A 19 27.89 19.47 2.22
N ASP A 20 27.55 19.68 0.95
CA ASP A 20 26.36 19.11 0.31
C ASP A 20 26.61 17.72 -0.29
N ALA A 21 27.77 17.11 -0.03
CA ALA A 21 28.10 15.79 -0.55
C ALA A 21 27.23 14.68 0.09
N PRO A 22 26.90 13.61 -0.67
CA PRO A 22 26.27 12.42 -0.12
C PRO A 22 27.08 11.80 1.02
N LEU A 23 26.40 11.18 2.00
CA LEU A 23 27.09 10.45 3.07
C LEU A 23 27.82 9.24 2.50
N THR A 24 29.12 9.15 2.74
CA THR A 24 29.95 8.03 2.28
C THR A 24 30.04 6.93 3.34
N VAL A 25 29.93 5.67 2.94
CA VAL A 25 30.19 4.47 3.75
C VAL A 25 31.65 4.07 3.58
N GLN A 26 32.37 3.92 4.69
CA GLN A 26 33.75 3.46 4.71
C GLN A 26 33.85 2.10 5.39
N SER A 27 34.85 1.32 4.97
CA SER A 27 35.24 0.09 5.66
C SER A 27 36.75 0.03 5.86
N MET A 28 37.25 -1.01 6.52
CA MET A 28 38.66 -1.24 6.78
C MET A 28 39.03 -2.68 6.46
N THR A 29 40.15 -2.87 5.76
CA THR A 29 40.68 -4.21 5.50
C THR A 29 41.14 -4.88 6.80
N LYS A 30 41.01 -6.20 6.83
CA LYS A 30 41.46 -7.08 7.93
C LYS A 30 42.66 -7.94 7.52
N THR A 31 43.00 -7.95 6.24
CA THR A 31 44.21 -8.57 5.71
C THR A 31 45.47 -7.83 6.15
N ASP A 32 46.58 -8.54 6.16
CA ASP A 32 47.89 -7.92 6.29
C ASP A 32 48.20 -7.11 5.03
N THR A 33 48.43 -5.80 5.18
CA THR A 33 48.68 -4.91 4.03
C THR A 33 49.96 -5.24 3.27
N ARG A 34 50.86 -6.04 3.86
CA ARG A 34 52.04 -6.59 3.15
C ARG A 34 51.65 -7.62 2.10
N ASP A 35 50.53 -8.31 2.31
CA ASP A 35 49.91 -9.20 1.33
C ASP A 35 49.01 -8.37 0.41
N VAL A 36 49.61 -7.92 -0.69
CA VAL A 36 48.94 -7.07 -1.68
C VAL A 36 47.78 -7.80 -2.32
N GLU A 37 47.93 -9.08 -2.65
CA GLU A 37 46.91 -9.85 -3.36
C GLU A 37 45.67 -10.05 -2.48
N ALA A 38 45.85 -10.55 -1.24
CA ALA A 38 44.74 -10.72 -0.32
C ALA A 38 44.05 -9.39 -0.02
N THR A 39 44.83 -8.31 0.12
CA THR A 39 44.28 -6.98 0.38
C THR A 39 43.50 -6.44 -0.82
N LEU A 40 43.96 -6.65 -2.05
CA LEU A 40 43.24 -6.25 -3.26
C LEU A 40 41.92 -7.01 -3.42
N LEU A 41 41.93 -8.34 -3.24
CA LEU A 41 40.73 -9.17 -3.31
C LEU A 41 39.67 -8.70 -2.30
N GLN A 42 40.09 -8.37 -1.08
CA GLN A 42 39.19 -7.83 -0.07
C GLN A 42 38.70 -6.42 -0.43
N ILE A 43 39.57 -5.53 -0.96
CA ILE A 43 39.14 -4.19 -1.39
C ILE A 43 38.13 -4.28 -2.54
N TRP A 44 38.36 -5.11 -3.55
CA TRP A 44 37.41 -5.29 -4.65
C TRP A 44 36.07 -5.84 -4.16
N SER A 45 36.08 -6.73 -3.16
CA SER A 45 34.86 -7.21 -2.49
C SER A 45 34.12 -6.06 -1.77
N LEU A 46 34.84 -5.14 -1.15
CA LEU A 46 34.27 -3.95 -0.52
C LEU A 46 33.71 -2.95 -1.54
N GLU A 47 34.42 -2.72 -2.65
CA GLU A 47 33.94 -1.89 -3.76
C GLU A 47 32.63 -2.45 -4.33
N ALA A 48 32.58 -3.76 -4.58
CA ALA A 48 31.39 -4.45 -5.06
C ALA A 48 30.20 -4.35 -4.08
N ALA A 49 30.48 -4.24 -2.77
CA ALA A 49 29.46 -4.06 -1.74
C ALA A 49 28.97 -2.62 -1.56
N GLY A 50 29.52 -1.64 -2.31
CA GLY A 50 29.15 -0.22 -2.21
C GLY A 50 29.98 0.58 -1.19
N CYS A 51 31.18 0.12 -0.86
CA CYS A 51 32.14 0.90 -0.06
C CYS A 51 32.63 2.10 -0.87
N ASP A 52 32.58 3.30 -0.28
CA ASP A 52 33.01 4.52 -0.97
C ASP A 52 34.47 4.86 -0.69
N ILE A 53 35.00 4.47 0.47
CA ILE A 53 36.36 4.78 0.93
C ILE A 53 36.89 3.59 1.75
N VAL A 54 38.07 3.09 1.44
CA VAL A 54 38.69 1.97 2.17
C VAL A 54 39.89 2.42 2.99
N ARG A 55 40.09 1.76 4.13
CA ARG A 55 41.23 1.99 5.02
C ARG A 55 42.07 0.73 5.18
N CYS A 56 43.40 0.88 5.16
CA CYS A 56 44.35 -0.19 5.44
C CYS A 56 45.21 0.14 6.67
N ALA A 57 45.55 -0.89 7.44
CA ALA A 57 46.44 -0.74 8.60
C ALA A 57 47.90 -0.63 8.15
N VAL A 58 48.65 0.31 8.73
CA VAL A 58 50.07 0.50 8.39
C VAL A 58 50.91 0.35 9.65
N PRO A 59 51.12 -0.88 10.14
CA PRO A 59 51.85 -1.12 11.39
C PRO A 59 53.37 -0.99 11.23
N VAL A 60 53.90 -1.26 10.03
CA VAL A 60 55.33 -1.33 9.73
C VAL A 60 55.67 -0.68 8.39
N ARG A 61 56.96 -0.47 8.12
CA ARG A 61 57.46 0.19 6.90
C ARG A 61 57.07 -0.58 5.64
N GLU A 62 57.22 -1.89 5.65
CA GLU A 62 56.93 -2.78 4.52
C GLU A 62 55.47 -2.65 4.09
N ALA A 63 54.55 -2.53 5.06
CA ALA A 63 53.13 -2.30 4.79
C ALA A 63 52.90 -0.93 4.13
N ALA A 64 53.64 0.11 4.54
CA ALA A 64 53.54 1.44 3.95
C ALA A 64 54.02 1.44 2.49
N GLU A 65 55.13 0.77 2.21
CA GLU A 65 55.73 0.67 0.86
C GLU A 65 54.83 -0.08 -0.14
N LYS A 66 53.95 -0.96 0.33
CA LYS A 66 52.98 -1.69 -0.51
C LYS A 66 51.74 -0.88 -0.90
N LEU A 67 51.45 0.25 -0.24
CA LEU A 67 50.23 1.03 -0.50
C LEU A 67 50.13 1.56 -1.93
N GLY A 68 51.25 1.91 -2.58
CA GLY A 68 51.22 2.43 -3.94
C GLY A 68 50.86 1.36 -4.97
N GLU A 69 51.26 0.11 -4.72
CA GLU A 69 50.87 -1.05 -5.53
C GLU A 69 49.37 -1.33 -5.43
N ILE A 70 48.81 -1.25 -4.21
CA ILE A 70 47.38 -1.40 -3.95
C ILE A 70 46.61 -0.23 -4.60
N ARG A 71 47.05 1.00 -4.38
CA ARG A 71 46.35 2.22 -4.82
C ARG A 71 46.14 2.29 -6.34
N ARG A 72 47.10 1.78 -7.12
CA ARG A 72 47.02 1.76 -8.60
C ARG A 72 45.96 0.79 -9.15
N GLN A 73 45.53 -0.18 -8.35
CA GLN A 73 44.66 -1.29 -8.77
C GLN A 73 43.23 -1.19 -8.21
N ILE A 74 42.92 -0.14 -7.45
CA ILE A 74 41.61 0.09 -6.84
C ILE A 74 40.99 1.40 -7.34
N ARG A 75 39.66 1.47 -7.29
CA ARG A 75 38.87 2.60 -7.79
C ARG A 75 38.50 3.58 -6.68
N ILE A 76 38.30 3.08 -5.46
CA ILE A 76 37.92 3.90 -4.31
C ILE A 76 39.14 4.49 -3.59
N PRO A 77 39.00 5.62 -2.87
CA PRO A 77 40.10 6.25 -2.16
C PRO A 77 40.67 5.37 -1.04
N LEU A 78 42.00 5.37 -0.90
CA LEU A 78 42.75 4.62 0.09
C LEU A 78 43.19 5.51 1.26
N VAL A 79 42.81 5.13 2.47
CA VAL A 79 43.25 5.79 3.71
C VAL A 79 44.27 4.93 4.44
N ALA A 80 45.44 5.50 4.78
CA ALA A 80 46.43 4.85 5.62
C ALA A 80 46.12 5.06 7.11
N ASP A 81 45.99 3.97 7.89
CA ASP A 81 45.79 4.03 9.35
C ASP A 81 47.12 3.95 10.10
N ILE A 82 47.51 5.07 10.72
CA ILE A 82 48.82 5.24 11.37
C ILE A 82 48.61 5.71 12.80
N HIS A 83 49.28 5.05 13.75
CA HIS A 83 49.10 5.33 15.18
C HIS A 83 50.18 6.25 15.76
N PHE A 84 51.46 5.95 15.55
CA PHE A 84 52.56 6.63 16.27
C PHE A 84 53.73 7.11 15.38
N ASN A 85 54.02 6.44 14.27
CA ASN A 85 55.27 6.66 13.54
C ASN A 85 55.07 7.62 12.35
N TYR A 86 55.59 8.85 12.48
CA TYR A 86 55.52 9.87 11.41
C TYR A 86 56.18 9.44 10.10
N LYS A 87 57.23 8.60 10.16
CA LYS A 87 57.92 8.12 8.95
C LYS A 87 57.01 7.26 8.08
N LEU A 88 56.11 6.47 8.70
CA LEU A 88 55.11 5.69 7.96
C LEU A 88 54.11 6.61 7.25
N ALA A 89 53.79 7.78 7.82
CA ALA A 89 52.90 8.76 7.19
C ALA A 89 53.55 9.41 5.98
N LEU A 90 54.85 9.75 6.07
CA LEU A 90 55.61 10.28 4.94
C LEU A 90 55.69 9.25 3.80
N ILE A 91 56.02 7.99 4.11
CA ILE A 91 56.06 6.92 3.11
C ILE A 91 54.67 6.71 2.49
N ALA A 92 53.60 6.66 3.28
CA ALA A 92 52.24 6.51 2.74
C ALA A 92 51.86 7.66 1.78
N LEU A 93 52.24 8.89 2.09
CA LEU A 93 52.04 10.05 1.20
C LEU A 93 52.85 9.95 -0.09
N GLU A 94 54.09 9.47 -0.03
CA GLU A 94 54.91 9.18 -1.22
C GLU A 94 54.29 8.09 -2.09
N GLN A 95 53.67 7.09 -1.47
CA GLN A 95 52.96 6.00 -2.15
C GLN A 95 51.58 6.41 -2.71
N GLY A 96 51.16 7.67 -2.50
CA GLY A 96 49.99 8.25 -3.18
C GLY A 96 48.64 7.92 -2.54
N VAL A 97 48.59 7.68 -1.23
CA VAL A 97 47.30 7.51 -0.52
C VAL A 97 46.43 8.77 -0.59
N ASP A 98 45.12 8.59 -0.60
CA ASP A 98 44.14 9.68 -0.71
C ASP A 98 43.74 10.28 0.64
N GLY A 99 44.15 9.66 1.74
CA GLY A 99 43.91 10.17 3.10
C GLY A 99 44.81 9.53 4.14
N LEU A 100 45.00 10.24 5.25
CA LEU A 100 45.67 9.70 6.44
C LEU A 100 44.68 9.62 7.61
N ARG A 101 44.77 8.58 8.44
CA ARG A 101 44.24 8.60 9.80
C ARG A 101 45.42 8.62 10.75
N LEU A 102 45.54 9.70 11.52
CA LEU A 102 46.49 9.82 12.61
C LEU A 102 45.99 10.80 13.67
N ASN A 103 46.50 10.67 14.89
CA ASN A 103 46.30 11.65 15.96
C ASN A 103 47.58 12.48 16.10
N PRO A 104 47.57 13.79 15.78
CA PRO A 104 48.77 14.63 15.79
C PRO A 104 49.56 14.61 17.11
N GLY A 105 48.87 14.50 18.25
CA GLY A 105 49.52 14.41 19.56
C GLY A 105 50.30 13.12 19.81
N ASN A 106 50.06 12.08 19.01
CA ASN A 106 50.70 10.75 19.16
C ASN A 106 51.87 10.52 18.19
N ILE A 107 52.12 11.46 17.28
CA ILE A 107 53.14 11.38 16.21
C ILE A 107 54.55 11.82 16.69
N GLY A 108 54.71 11.97 18.00
CA GLY A 108 55.96 12.34 18.67
C GLY A 108 55.97 13.79 19.10
N GLY A 109 56.33 14.72 18.21
CA GLY A 109 56.50 16.13 18.54
C GLY A 109 56.13 17.09 17.42
N LYS A 110 55.92 18.38 17.75
CA LYS A 110 55.44 19.43 16.81
C LYS A 110 56.25 19.50 15.51
N LYS A 111 57.57 19.26 15.57
CA LYS A 111 58.45 19.22 14.38
C LYS A 111 57.99 18.16 13.36
N PHE A 112 57.74 16.93 13.81
CA PHE A 112 57.34 15.83 12.94
C PHE A 112 55.92 15.98 12.42
N VAL A 113 55.03 16.55 13.23
CA VAL A 113 53.68 16.89 12.78
C VAL A 113 53.72 17.91 11.64
N ARG A 114 54.54 18.97 11.76
CA ARG A 114 54.72 19.96 10.68
C ARG A 114 55.27 19.33 9.40
N GLU A 115 56.20 18.38 9.53
CA GLU A 115 56.76 17.66 8.38
C GLU A 115 55.69 16.85 7.64
N VAL A 116 54.87 16.08 8.38
CA VAL A 116 53.75 15.32 7.81
C VAL A 116 52.70 16.26 7.19
N VAL A 117 52.34 17.35 7.88
CA VAL A 117 51.38 18.34 7.38
C VAL A 117 51.89 19.02 6.11
N SER A 118 53.17 19.39 6.05
CA SER A 118 53.78 19.97 4.84
C SER A 118 53.70 18.99 3.66
N ALA A 119 54.02 17.72 3.89
CA ALA A 119 53.93 16.68 2.87
C ALA A 119 52.48 16.41 2.42
N ALA A 120 51.53 16.45 3.33
CA ALA A 120 50.10 16.30 3.05
C ALA A 120 49.52 17.50 2.30
N LYS A 121 49.89 18.74 2.69
CA LYS A 121 49.49 20.00 2.04
C LYS A 121 49.96 20.08 0.60
N ALA A 122 51.22 19.69 0.32
CA ALA A 122 51.75 19.62 -1.03
C ALA A 122 50.95 18.68 -1.95
N ARG A 123 50.34 17.62 -1.39
CA ARG A 123 49.57 16.60 -2.11
C ARG A 123 48.05 16.76 -1.97
N LYS A 124 47.58 17.74 -1.19
CA LYS A 124 46.16 17.96 -0.84
C LYS A 124 45.49 16.71 -0.23
N VAL A 125 46.20 15.99 0.64
CA VAL A 125 45.73 14.72 1.24
C VAL A 125 45.14 14.96 2.63
N PRO A 126 43.82 14.84 2.85
CA PRO A 126 43.22 15.18 4.13
C PRO A 126 43.63 14.24 5.27
N ILE A 127 43.63 14.79 6.49
CA ILE A 127 43.97 14.06 7.72
C ILE A 127 42.72 13.83 8.57
N ARG A 128 42.44 12.58 8.93
CA ARG A 128 41.42 12.23 9.93
C ARG A 128 42.03 12.13 11.32
N ILE A 129 41.58 13.01 12.21
CA ILE A 129 41.79 12.89 13.66
C ILE A 129 40.77 11.88 14.22
N GLY A 130 41.22 10.87 14.95
CA GLY A 130 40.37 9.81 15.48
C GLY A 130 40.60 9.53 16.96
N VAL A 131 39.77 10.13 17.80
CA VAL A 131 39.75 9.96 19.26
C VAL A 131 38.84 8.78 19.61
N ASN A 132 39.36 7.86 20.43
CA ASN A 132 38.60 6.73 20.95
C ASN A 132 38.53 6.83 22.48
N ALA A 133 37.37 6.53 23.07
CA ALA A 133 37.16 6.59 24.53
C ALA A 133 38.17 5.73 25.31
N GLY A 134 38.49 4.53 24.78
CA GLY A 134 39.41 3.59 25.43
C GLY A 134 40.89 4.00 25.37
N SER A 135 41.26 5.05 24.63
CA SER A 135 42.65 5.48 24.46
C SER A 135 42.83 6.98 24.68
N LEU A 136 42.05 7.58 25.57
CA LEU A 136 42.20 8.99 25.96
C LEU A 136 43.53 9.22 26.70
N GLU A 137 44.06 10.43 26.57
CA GLU A 137 45.28 10.83 27.27
C GLU A 137 45.10 10.78 28.79
N LYS A 138 46.18 10.40 29.51
CA LYS A 138 46.14 10.14 30.96
C LYS A 138 45.68 11.36 31.77
N ASP A 139 46.04 12.56 31.33
CA ASP A 139 45.64 13.82 31.98
C ASP A 139 44.13 14.07 31.85
N LEU A 140 43.53 13.70 30.71
CA LEU A 140 42.08 13.81 30.50
C LEU A 140 41.32 12.76 31.31
N LEU A 141 41.83 11.53 31.36
CA LEU A 141 41.25 10.48 32.21
C LEU A 141 41.24 10.89 33.68
N ALA A 142 42.35 11.48 34.18
CA ALA A 142 42.43 11.98 35.55
C ALA A 142 41.48 13.16 35.79
N LYS A 143 41.38 14.10 34.85
CA LYS A 143 40.53 15.30 34.95
C LYS A 143 39.04 14.97 35.00
N TYR A 144 38.58 13.98 34.23
CA TYR A 144 37.16 13.63 34.09
C TYR A 144 36.75 12.38 34.88
N GLY A 145 37.66 11.78 35.64
CA GLY A 145 37.37 10.59 36.44
C GLY A 145 37.16 9.30 35.63
N GLY A 146 37.69 9.24 34.40
CA GLY A 146 37.55 8.13 33.47
C GLY A 146 37.22 8.59 32.05
N PRO A 147 36.92 7.65 31.14
CA PRO A 147 36.44 8.00 29.80
C PRO A 147 35.08 8.69 29.85
N SER A 148 35.00 9.91 29.28
CA SER A 148 33.76 10.69 29.21
C SER A 148 33.60 11.39 27.86
N ALA A 149 32.38 11.81 27.55
CA ALA A 149 32.09 12.58 26.33
C ALA A 149 32.89 13.89 26.29
N GLU A 150 32.99 14.60 27.42
CA GLU A 150 33.78 15.83 27.56
C GLU A 150 35.27 15.60 27.31
N GLY A 151 35.82 14.52 27.89
CA GLY A 151 37.22 14.14 27.68
C GLY A 151 37.52 13.85 26.22
N MET A 152 36.61 13.16 25.51
CA MET A 152 36.74 12.90 24.08
C MET A 152 36.71 14.17 23.24
N VAL A 153 35.81 15.09 23.55
CA VAL A 153 35.70 16.39 22.85
C VAL A 153 36.95 17.24 23.11
N GLU A 154 37.46 17.28 24.34
CA GLU A 154 38.68 18.03 24.69
C GLU A 154 39.91 17.47 23.97
N SER A 155 40.07 16.14 23.92
CA SER A 155 41.13 15.46 23.17
C SER A 155 41.07 15.80 21.68
N ALA A 156 39.88 15.76 21.08
CA ALA A 156 39.72 16.09 19.67
C ALA A 156 40.08 17.56 19.38
N LEU A 157 39.59 18.50 20.19
CA LEU A 157 39.92 19.92 20.06
C LEU A 157 41.43 20.18 20.24
N ARG A 158 42.10 19.45 21.15
CA ARG A 158 43.56 19.52 21.32
C ARG A 158 44.29 19.13 20.03
N HIS A 159 43.87 18.05 19.38
CA HIS A 159 44.46 17.62 18.11
C HIS A 159 44.11 18.53 16.92
N ILE A 160 42.89 19.04 16.87
CA ILE A 160 42.44 20.01 15.85
C ILE A 160 43.34 21.25 15.90
N ARG A 161 43.56 21.82 17.10
CA ARG A 161 44.41 23.00 17.29
C ARG A 161 45.83 22.80 16.77
N ILE A 162 46.40 21.60 16.88
CA ILE A 162 47.74 21.31 16.35
C ILE A 162 47.77 21.44 14.82
N LEU A 163 46.73 20.98 14.12
CA LEU A 163 46.64 21.11 12.66
C LEU A 163 46.29 22.56 12.25
N GLU A 164 45.45 23.25 13.02
CA GLU A 164 45.14 24.68 12.81
C GLU A 164 46.37 25.57 13.00
N GLU A 165 47.21 25.30 14.02
CA GLU A 165 48.52 25.95 14.21
C GLU A 165 49.48 25.73 13.02
N CYS A 166 49.25 24.68 12.22
CA CYS A 166 49.99 24.39 11.00
C CYS A 166 49.28 24.90 9.73
N ASP A 167 48.20 25.68 9.87
CA ASP A 167 47.38 26.19 8.77
C ASP A 167 46.92 25.07 7.81
N TYR A 168 46.35 24.01 8.40
CA TYR A 168 45.92 22.83 7.66
C TYR A 168 44.41 22.56 7.81
N PRO A 169 43.56 23.08 6.92
CA PRO A 169 42.11 22.96 7.02
C PRO A 169 41.54 21.63 6.50
N GLU A 170 42.33 20.85 5.75
CA GLU A 170 41.91 19.60 5.09
C GLU A 170 41.85 18.45 6.10
N MET A 171 40.83 18.47 6.97
CA MET A 171 40.68 17.46 8.02
C MET A 171 39.23 17.00 8.21
N LYS A 172 39.09 15.80 8.79
CA LYS A 172 37.82 15.28 9.33
C LYS A 172 38.05 14.67 10.72
N VAL A 173 36.99 14.55 11.52
CA VAL A 173 37.12 14.17 12.94
C VAL A 173 36.20 12.99 13.26
N SER A 174 36.68 12.04 14.06
CA SER A 174 35.87 10.97 14.63
C SER A 174 36.06 10.85 16.14
N LEU A 175 34.94 10.70 16.85
CA LEU A 175 34.84 10.41 18.28
C LEU A 175 34.18 9.02 18.46
N LYS A 176 34.94 7.97 18.76
CA LYS A 176 34.37 6.62 18.89
C LYS A 176 34.35 6.15 20.34
N ALA A 177 33.19 5.69 20.79
CA ALA A 177 33.05 4.98 22.05
C ALA A 177 32.37 3.64 21.80
N SER A 178 32.63 2.67 22.68
CA SER A 178 31.90 1.41 22.68
C SER A 178 30.51 1.57 23.28
N ASP A 179 30.27 2.58 24.13
CA ASP A 179 28.91 2.94 24.56
C ASP A 179 28.26 3.92 23.56
N PRO A 180 27.13 3.57 22.91
CA PRO A 180 26.45 4.48 21.99
C PRO A 180 25.98 5.78 22.65
N ALA A 181 25.56 5.77 23.92
CA ALA A 181 25.04 6.98 24.57
C ALA A 181 26.14 8.03 24.71
N MET A 182 27.30 7.66 25.26
CA MET A 182 28.49 8.51 25.34
C MET A 182 28.95 8.99 23.94
N MET A 183 28.95 8.09 22.95
CA MET A 183 29.34 8.46 21.58
C MET A 183 28.41 9.55 21.01
N ILE A 184 27.10 9.38 21.14
CA ILE A 184 26.09 10.32 20.65
C ILE A 184 26.29 11.68 21.32
N GLU A 185 26.45 11.71 22.63
CA GLU A 185 26.69 12.94 23.39
C GLU A 185 27.96 13.66 22.92
N ALA A 186 29.07 12.92 22.78
CA ALA A 186 30.34 13.49 22.34
C ALA A 186 30.25 14.11 20.93
N TYR A 187 29.58 13.45 19.97
CA TYR A 187 29.38 14.03 18.64
C TYR A 187 28.47 15.25 18.65
N ARG A 188 27.37 15.24 19.42
CA ARG A 188 26.50 16.42 19.56
C ARG A 188 27.29 17.61 20.08
N MET A 189 28.09 17.41 21.15
CA MET A 189 28.93 18.45 21.71
C MET A 189 29.97 18.98 20.71
N LEU A 190 30.67 18.10 20.00
CA LEU A 190 31.69 18.51 19.02
C LEU A 190 31.07 19.21 17.81
N ALA A 191 29.92 18.74 17.32
CA ALA A 191 29.23 19.28 16.15
C ALA A 191 28.90 20.77 16.26
N HIS A 192 28.71 21.29 17.49
CA HIS A 192 28.47 22.71 17.78
C HIS A 192 29.75 23.55 17.89
N LYS A 193 30.93 22.92 18.00
CA LYS A 193 32.21 23.62 18.25
C LYS A 193 33.09 23.76 17.02
N VAL A 194 32.86 22.94 16.00
CA VAL A 194 33.66 22.91 14.77
C VAL A 194 32.78 22.79 13.54
N ASP A 195 33.32 23.14 12.38
CA ASP A 195 32.67 23.00 11.07
C ASP A 195 33.29 21.88 10.20
N TYR A 196 34.27 21.12 10.71
CA TYR A 196 34.87 20.00 9.97
C TYR A 196 33.88 18.83 9.74
N PRO A 197 34.08 18.01 8.68
CA PRO A 197 33.35 16.78 8.49
C PRO A 197 33.52 15.78 9.63
N LEU A 198 32.44 15.08 9.98
CA LEU A 198 32.41 14.08 11.05
C LEU A 198 32.33 12.66 10.48
N HIS A 199 33.30 11.83 10.84
CA HIS A 199 33.31 10.39 10.55
C HIS A 199 32.71 9.63 11.72
N LEU A 200 31.46 9.20 11.59
CA LEU A 200 30.75 8.47 12.63
C LEU A 200 31.12 6.99 12.67
N GLY A 201 31.10 6.40 13.85
CA GLY A 201 31.29 4.96 14.02
C GLY A 201 31.31 4.56 15.48
N VAL A 202 30.51 3.54 15.81
CA VAL A 202 30.64 2.83 17.10
C VAL A 202 31.89 1.95 17.00
N THR A 203 32.75 1.99 18.01
CA THR A 203 33.89 1.06 18.12
C THR A 203 33.49 -0.16 18.94
N GLU A 204 34.12 -1.31 18.69
CA GLU A 204 33.87 -2.55 19.44
C GLU A 204 32.36 -2.87 19.53
N ALA A 205 31.67 -2.82 18.38
CA ALA A 205 30.22 -3.01 18.36
C ALA A 205 29.83 -4.46 18.72
N GLY A 206 30.72 -5.42 18.46
CA GLY A 206 30.56 -6.84 18.77
C GLY A 206 30.39 -7.71 17.53
N THR A 207 29.84 -8.91 17.72
CA THR A 207 29.46 -9.83 16.64
C THR A 207 28.36 -9.23 15.75
N PRO A 208 28.14 -9.73 14.52
CA PRO A 208 27.15 -9.16 13.59
C PRO A 208 25.79 -8.84 14.20
N GLY A 209 25.18 -9.76 14.97
CA GLY A 209 23.85 -9.53 15.55
C GLY A 209 23.81 -8.32 16.48
N VAL A 210 24.63 -8.34 17.54
CA VAL A 210 24.65 -7.26 18.55
C VAL A 210 25.26 -5.97 17.96
N GLY A 211 26.33 -6.11 17.19
CA GLY A 211 27.06 -4.99 16.60
C GLY A 211 26.26 -4.21 15.56
N THR A 212 25.39 -4.89 14.80
CA THR A 212 24.47 -4.25 13.85
C THR A 212 23.47 -3.38 14.58
N ILE A 213 22.78 -3.92 15.59
CA ILE A 213 21.79 -3.18 16.39
C ILE A 213 22.45 -1.97 17.06
N LYS A 214 23.60 -2.19 17.70
CA LYS A 214 24.33 -1.15 18.42
C LYS A 214 24.81 -0.02 17.49
N SER A 215 25.30 -0.38 16.30
CA SER A 215 25.71 0.59 15.28
C SER A 215 24.51 1.33 14.70
N ALA A 216 23.39 0.65 14.43
CA ALA A 216 22.16 1.27 13.94
C ALA A 216 21.58 2.28 14.94
N VAL A 217 21.57 1.96 16.24
CA VAL A 217 21.15 2.89 17.30
C VAL A 217 22.09 4.09 17.39
N GLY A 218 23.41 3.86 17.47
CA GLY A 218 24.39 4.93 17.63
C GLY A 218 24.49 5.87 16.42
N LEU A 219 24.58 5.30 15.23
CA LEU A 219 24.66 6.06 13.97
C LEU A 219 23.30 6.68 13.62
N GLY A 220 22.22 5.91 13.74
CA GLY A 220 20.87 6.34 13.37
C GLY A 220 20.40 7.56 14.14
N ALA A 221 20.71 7.64 15.44
CA ALA A 221 20.39 8.80 16.28
C ALA A 221 21.05 10.08 15.73
N LEU A 222 22.36 10.07 15.51
CA LEU A 222 23.10 11.24 15.01
C LEU A 222 22.70 11.60 13.58
N LEU A 223 22.55 10.61 12.71
CA LEU A 223 22.16 10.81 11.32
C LEU A 223 20.74 11.40 11.20
N SER A 224 19.81 11.00 12.07
CA SER A 224 18.46 11.56 12.11
C SER A 224 18.44 13.04 12.51
N GLU A 225 19.46 13.50 13.23
CA GLU A 225 19.70 14.90 13.59
C GLU A 225 20.50 15.66 12.53
N GLY A 226 20.87 14.99 11.43
CA GLY A 226 21.69 15.56 10.35
C GLY A 226 23.18 15.67 10.69
N ILE A 227 23.64 15.06 11.78
CA ILE A 227 25.04 15.02 12.20
C ILE A 227 25.71 13.83 11.54
N GLY A 228 26.84 14.07 10.87
CA GLY A 228 27.63 13.04 10.19
C GLY A 228 27.80 13.32 8.70
N ASP A 229 28.99 13.03 8.19
CA ASP A 229 29.36 13.25 6.79
C ASP A 229 29.89 11.97 6.13
N THR A 230 30.33 11.03 6.95
CA THR A 230 30.72 9.70 6.54
C THR A 230 30.57 8.74 7.72
N ILE A 231 30.28 7.47 7.45
CA ILE A 231 30.10 6.45 8.49
C ILE A 231 31.03 5.26 8.29
N ARG A 232 31.31 4.55 9.38
CA ARG A 232 31.82 3.18 9.36
C ARG A 232 31.15 2.37 10.47
N VAL A 233 30.61 1.22 10.11
CA VAL A 233 30.17 0.17 11.04
C VAL A 233 31.40 -0.68 11.40
N SER A 234 31.57 -1.07 12.67
CA SER A 234 32.73 -1.86 13.09
C SER A 234 32.27 -3.20 13.68
N LEU A 235 32.30 -4.28 12.89
CA LEU A 235 31.81 -5.61 13.28
C LEU A 235 32.95 -6.62 13.40
N SER A 236 32.81 -7.57 14.32
CA SER A 236 33.68 -8.75 14.39
C SER A 236 33.27 -9.82 13.36
N ALA A 237 33.31 -9.47 12.06
CA ALA A 237 32.95 -10.33 10.94
C ALA A 237 33.68 -9.95 9.63
N ASP A 238 33.25 -10.44 8.48
CA ASP A 238 33.77 -9.98 7.18
C ASP A 238 33.56 -8.45 7.02
N PRO A 239 34.55 -7.67 6.55
CA PRO A 239 34.39 -6.24 6.30
C PRO A 239 33.28 -5.86 5.30
N VAL A 240 32.86 -6.78 4.43
CA VAL A 240 31.74 -6.61 3.50
C VAL A 240 30.42 -6.43 4.28
N GLU A 241 30.24 -7.16 5.39
CA GLU A 241 29.08 -7.00 6.26
C GLU A 241 29.05 -5.61 6.91
N GLU A 242 30.21 -5.03 7.24
CA GLU A 242 30.29 -3.63 7.73
C GLU A 242 29.74 -2.64 6.70
N VAL A 243 30.04 -2.87 5.41
CA VAL A 243 29.58 -2.02 4.31
C VAL A 243 28.08 -2.17 4.12
N ARG A 244 27.57 -3.41 4.05
CA ARG A 244 26.14 -3.69 3.90
C ARG A 244 25.31 -3.02 4.98
N VAL A 245 25.65 -3.25 6.25
CA VAL A 245 24.96 -2.62 7.38
C VAL A 245 25.05 -1.09 7.32
N GLY A 246 26.19 -0.54 6.91
CA GLY A 246 26.35 0.91 6.73
C GLY A 246 25.43 1.47 5.64
N VAL A 247 25.36 0.81 4.49
CA VAL A 247 24.46 1.16 3.40
C VAL A 247 23.00 1.10 3.86
N ASP A 248 22.60 0.03 4.55
CA ASP A 248 21.23 -0.17 5.01
C ASP A 248 20.80 0.86 6.07
N ILE A 249 21.70 1.27 6.97
CA ILE A 249 21.43 2.36 7.92
C ILE A 249 21.15 3.65 7.17
N LEU A 250 21.94 4.00 6.15
CA LEU A 250 21.72 5.23 5.37
C LEU A 250 20.44 5.15 4.54
N LYS A 251 20.16 3.99 3.93
CA LYS A 251 18.92 3.75 3.17
C LYS A 251 17.68 3.87 4.06
N SER A 252 17.72 3.30 5.26
CA SER A 252 16.61 3.33 6.22
C SER A 252 16.22 4.76 6.63
N LEU A 253 17.15 5.71 6.56
CA LEU A 253 16.92 7.13 6.83
C LEU A 253 16.67 7.97 5.56
N GLY A 254 16.66 7.33 4.38
CA GLY A 254 16.53 8.00 3.09
C GLY A 254 17.75 8.88 2.72
N LEU A 255 18.91 8.61 3.32
CA LEU A 255 20.15 9.39 3.16
C LEU A 255 21.08 8.86 2.05
N ARG A 256 20.86 7.62 1.58
CA ARG A 256 21.56 7.01 0.44
C ARG A 256 20.54 6.33 -0.47
N LYS A 257 20.71 6.48 -1.78
CA LYS A 257 19.88 5.87 -2.84
C LYS A 257 20.73 4.85 -3.62
N GLY A 258 20.12 3.78 -4.15
CA GLY A 258 20.77 2.72 -4.94
C GLY A 258 21.17 1.47 -4.15
N GLY A 259 21.29 0.32 -4.84
CA GLY A 259 21.52 -1.03 -4.29
C GLY A 259 20.22 -1.78 -3.93
N LEU A 260 20.26 -3.11 -3.87
CA LEU A 260 19.12 -3.97 -3.49
C LEU A 260 18.54 -3.57 -2.11
N THR A 261 17.26 -3.24 -2.02
CA THR A 261 16.56 -2.97 -0.75
C THR A 261 15.56 -4.09 -0.53
N PHE A 262 15.99 -5.14 0.16
CA PHE A 262 15.17 -6.31 0.40
C PHE A 262 14.12 -6.03 1.49
N VAL A 263 12.85 -5.94 1.09
CA VAL A 263 11.73 -5.85 2.03
C VAL A 263 10.98 -7.17 1.99
N ALA A 264 11.35 -8.08 2.88
CA ALA A 264 10.57 -9.28 3.13
C ALA A 264 9.62 -9.07 4.31
N CYS A 265 8.41 -9.60 4.17
CA CYS A 265 7.57 -9.90 5.33
C CYS A 265 8.39 -10.81 6.29
N PRO A 266 8.32 -10.63 7.62
CA PRO A 266 9.13 -11.36 8.61
C PRO A 266 8.99 -12.89 8.62
N SER A 267 8.27 -13.47 7.65
CA SER A 267 7.71 -14.81 7.64
C SER A 267 6.79 -15.05 8.85
N CYS A 268 5.86 -15.98 8.69
CA CYS A 268 5.02 -16.50 9.76
C CYS A 268 4.54 -17.89 9.33
N GLY A 269 3.79 -18.61 10.16
CA GLY A 269 3.21 -19.93 9.81
C GLY A 269 2.15 -19.90 8.69
N ARG A 270 2.20 -18.91 7.80
CA ARG A 270 1.27 -18.63 6.70
C ARG A 270 1.98 -18.57 5.33
N ALA A 271 3.21 -19.06 5.26
CA ALA A 271 4.00 -19.10 4.03
C ALA A 271 3.77 -20.45 3.32
N ASP A 272 3.10 -20.43 2.16
CA ASP A 272 2.88 -21.62 1.32
C ASP A 272 4.08 -21.97 0.42
N VAL A 273 5.07 -21.09 0.40
CA VAL A 273 6.40 -21.25 -0.19
C VAL A 273 7.38 -20.98 0.94
N ASP A 274 8.54 -21.64 0.95
CA ASP A 274 9.60 -21.31 1.91
C ASP A 274 10.14 -19.91 1.58
N LEU A 275 9.45 -18.89 2.09
CA LEU A 275 9.77 -17.48 1.87
C LEU A 275 11.17 -17.15 2.36
N VAL A 276 11.67 -17.86 3.38
CA VAL A 276 13.03 -17.68 3.90
C VAL A 276 14.04 -18.25 2.90
N LYS A 277 13.75 -19.42 2.31
CA LYS A 277 14.59 -20.02 1.27
C LYS A 277 14.55 -19.23 -0.03
N LEU A 278 13.38 -18.82 -0.52
CA LEU A 278 13.25 -18.00 -1.73
C LEU A 278 13.87 -16.62 -1.54
N ALA A 279 13.68 -15.99 -0.37
CA ALA A 279 14.37 -14.74 0.00
C ALA A 279 15.88 -14.90 -0.10
N ARG A 280 16.43 -15.97 0.49
CA ARG A 280 17.86 -16.27 0.44
C ARG A 280 18.35 -16.60 -0.97
N GLU A 281 17.61 -17.40 -1.73
CA GLU A 281 17.95 -17.74 -3.13
C GLU A 281 17.98 -16.48 -4.01
N VAL A 282 17.03 -15.56 -3.82
CA VAL A 282 16.99 -14.26 -4.51
C VAL A 282 18.12 -13.34 -4.00
N GLU A 283 18.32 -13.22 -2.69
CA GLU A 283 19.42 -12.43 -2.13
C GLU A 283 20.80 -12.94 -2.59
N ASP A 284 21.02 -14.25 -2.60
CA ASP A 284 22.26 -14.90 -3.02
C ASP A 284 22.51 -14.72 -4.51
N GLU A 285 21.47 -14.82 -5.34
CA GLU A 285 21.57 -14.64 -6.79
C GLU A 285 21.87 -13.19 -7.18
N PHE A 286 21.24 -12.22 -6.51
CA PHE A 286 21.40 -10.79 -6.80
C PHE A 286 22.49 -10.11 -5.95
N LYS A 287 23.35 -10.87 -5.27
CA LYS A 287 24.53 -10.36 -4.57
C LYS A 287 25.41 -9.54 -5.52
N GLY A 288 25.52 -8.24 -5.24
CA GLY A 288 26.36 -7.31 -6.02
C GLY A 288 25.62 -6.53 -7.10
N LEU A 289 24.29 -6.68 -7.22
CA LEU A 289 23.47 -5.89 -8.13
C LEU A 289 23.09 -4.54 -7.50
N ASN A 290 23.27 -3.44 -8.25
CA ASN A 290 23.19 -2.06 -7.74
C ASN A 290 21.84 -1.34 -7.98
N ASP A 291 20.78 -2.06 -8.38
CA ASP A 291 19.45 -1.49 -8.72
C ASP A 291 18.34 -1.85 -7.70
N GLU A 292 17.23 -1.10 -7.74
CA GLU A 292 16.17 -1.03 -6.69
C GLU A 292 15.01 -2.02 -6.98
N ILE A 293 14.71 -2.94 -6.04
CA ILE A 293 13.70 -4.02 -6.17
C ILE A 293 12.89 -4.17 -4.86
N HIS A 294 11.56 -4.28 -4.94
CA HIS A 294 10.62 -4.45 -3.80
C HIS A 294 9.64 -5.64 -4.02
N ILE A 295 9.21 -6.32 -2.94
CA ILE A 295 8.38 -7.56 -2.98
C ILE A 295 7.25 -7.54 -1.92
N ALA A 296 6.02 -8.02 -2.24
CA ALA A 296 4.83 -7.97 -1.37
C ALA A 296 3.91 -9.23 -1.43
N VAL A 297 3.16 -9.57 -0.34
CA VAL A 297 2.33 -10.82 -0.21
C VAL A 297 0.85 -10.59 0.24
N MET A 298 -0.02 -11.44 -0.33
CA MET A 298 -1.49 -11.43 -0.59
C MET A 298 -2.50 -11.44 0.57
N GLY A 299 -3.66 -10.75 0.42
CA GLY A 299 -4.83 -10.89 1.31
C GLY A 299 -6.06 -11.54 0.65
N CYS A 300 -7.03 -12.06 1.43
CA CYS A 300 -8.19 -12.86 0.97
C CYS A 300 -9.49 -12.62 1.78
N LEU A 301 -10.62 -13.20 1.36
CA LEU A 301 -11.93 -13.12 2.02
C LEU A 301 -12.42 -14.51 2.48
N PRO A 302 -13.18 -14.67 3.57
CA PRO A 302 -13.65 -15.99 4.03
C PRO A 302 -14.81 -16.55 3.20
N GLU A 303 -15.05 -17.85 3.32
CA GLU A 303 -16.28 -18.51 2.83
C GLU A 303 -17.55 -17.76 3.30
N GLY A 304 -18.55 -17.66 2.42
CA GLY A 304 -19.83 -16.99 2.63
C GLY A 304 -19.82 -15.48 2.33
N GLN A 305 -18.65 -14.86 2.17
CA GLN A 305 -18.54 -13.43 1.88
C GLN A 305 -19.16 -13.09 0.52
N GLN A 306 -20.14 -12.19 0.51
CA GLN A 306 -20.92 -11.86 -0.69
C GLN A 306 -20.11 -10.96 -1.64
N ILE A 307 -20.04 -11.35 -2.91
CA ILE A 307 -19.45 -10.61 -4.03
C ILE A 307 -20.56 -10.15 -4.97
N LEU A 308 -20.49 -8.91 -5.43
CA LEU A 308 -21.43 -8.34 -6.40
C LEU A 308 -21.09 -8.88 -7.80
N THR A 309 -21.92 -9.77 -8.32
CA THR A 309 -21.77 -10.37 -9.66
C THR A 309 -22.82 -9.84 -10.63
N ARG A 310 -22.66 -10.15 -11.93
CA ARG A 310 -23.61 -9.84 -13.01
C ARG A 310 -25.04 -10.35 -12.74
N GLU A 311 -25.17 -11.51 -12.08
CA GLU A 311 -26.46 -12.13 -11.77
C GLU A 311 -26.98 -11.74 -10.37
N GLY A 312 -26.32 -10.78 -9.73
CA GLY A 312 -26.56 -10.39 -8.34
C GLY A 312 -25.50 -10.91 -7.37
N PRO A 313 -25.70 -10.73 -6.06
CA PRO A 313 -24.73 -11.12 -5.05
C PRO A 313 -24.61 -12.65 -4.92
N ARG A 314 -23.37 -13.17 -4.95
CA ARG A 314 -23.05 -14.59 -4.74
C ARG A 314 -21.97 -14.72 -3.66
N PRO A 315 -21.97 -15.79 -2.85
CA PRO A 315 -20.85 -16.05 -1.94
C PRO A 315 -19.56 -16.31 -2.75
N ILE A 316 -18.42 -15.84 -2.25
CA ILE A 316 -17.14 -15.85 -2.99
C ILE A 316 -16.72 -17.24 -3.46
N GLU A 317 -16.99 -18.28 -2.68
CA GLU A 317 -16.71 -19.67 -3.04
C GLU A 317 -17.54 -20.20 -4.21
N ALA A 318 -18.66 -19.54 -4.51
CA ALA A 318 -19.50 -19.88 -5.64
C ALA A 318 -19.13 -19.09 -6.90
N VAL A 319 -18.25 -18.10 -6.85
CA VAL A 319 -17.84 -17.32 -8.02
C VAL A 319 -16.74 -18.09 -8.78
N ALA A 320 -17.01 -18.42 -10.04
CA ALA A 320 -16.17 -19.23 -10.89
C ALA A 320 -15.48 -18.42 -12.00
N GLU A 321 -14.51 -19.03 -12.66
CA GLU A 321 -13.90 -18.48 -13.87
C GLU A 321 -14.98 -18.25 -14.96
N GLY A 322 -14.92 -17.09 -15.62
CA GLY A 322 -15.90 -16.66 -16.60
C GLY A 322 -17.10 -15.90 -16.01
N ASP A 323 -17.38 -16.02 -14.70
CA ASP A 323 -18.37 -15.16 -14.04
C ASP A 323 -17.92 -13.70 -14.13
N GLU A 324 -18.87 -12.77 -14.16
CA GLU A 324 -18.58 -11.33 -14.18
C GLU A 324 -18.88 -10.68 -12.84
N VAL A 325 -17.95 -9.86 -12.35
CA VAL A 325 -18.03 -9.17 -11.06
C VAL A 325 -17.95 -7.66 -11.24
N LEU A 326 -18.64 -6.94 -10.37
CA LEU A 326 -18.63 -5.47 -10.35
C LEU A 326 -17.29 -5.00 -9.78
N THR A 327 -16.60 -4.14 -10.52
CA THR A 327 -15.27 -3.62 -10.15
C THR A 327 -15.35 -2.20 -9.55
N HIS A 328 -14.24 -1.68 -9.04
CA HIS A 328 -14.22 -0.37 -8.35
C HIS A 328 -14.57 0.82 -9.25
N ASP A 329 -14.42 0.70 -10.57
CA ASP A 329 -14.78 1.74 -11.53
C ASP A 329 -16.25 1.65 -11.98
N GLY A 330 -16.99 0.65 -11.48
CA GLY A 330 -18.39 0.41 -11.79
C GLY A 330 -18.65 -0.37 -13.08
N SER A 331 -17.62 -0.90 -13.73
CA SER A 331 -17.75 -1.84 -14.85
C SER A 331 -17.87 -3.29 -14.39
N LEU A 332 -18.47 -4.13 -15.23
CA LEU A 332 -18.44 -5.58 -15.06
C LEU A 332 -17.22 -6.14 -15.79
N ARG A 333 -16.50 -7.04 -15.11
CA ARG A 333 -15.31 -7.70 -15.65
C ARG A 333 -15.34 -9.17 -15.32
N ARG A 334 -14.83 -9.97 -16.25
CA ARG A 334 -14.75 -11.42 -16.10
C ARG A 334 -13.72 -11.78 -15.03
N VAL A 335 -14.04 -12.83 -14.29
CA VAL A 335 -13.13 -13.51 -13.38
C VAL A 335 -12.26 -14.44 -14.20
N ARG A 336 -10.94 -14.22 -14.19
CA ARG A 336 -9.96 -15.14 -14.80
C ARG A 336 -9.77 -16.38 -13.97
N ARG A 337 -9.76 -16.21 -12.66
CA ARG A 337 -9.38 -17.28 -11.74
C ARG A 337 -9.90 -17.03 -10.33
N GLY A 338 -10.42 -18.08 -9.72
CA GLY A 338 -10.63 -18.14 -8.27
C GLY A 338 -9.45 -18.83 -7.58
N THR A 339 -9.04 -18.35 -6.42
CA THR A 339 -8.06 -19.00 -5.55
C THR A 339 -8.68 -19.35 -4.21
N ARG A 340 -8.21 -20.44 -3.61
CA ARG A 340 -8.68 -20.95 -2.31
C ARG A 340 -7.52 -21.55 -1.53
N HIS A 341 -7.41 -21.24 -0.25
CA HIS A 341 -6.47 -21.89 0.66
C HIS A 341 -6.99 -21.93 2.09
N ALA A 342 -6.45 -22.82 2.90
CA ALA A 342 -6.76 -22.89 4.32
C ALA A 342 -6.14 -21.70 5.06
N TYR A 343 -6.88 -21.10 5.98
CA TYR A 343 -6.47 -19.95 6.76
C TYR A 343 -6.84 -20.14 8.23
N ARG A 344 -5.85 -19.92 9.10
CA ARG A 344 -6.02 -19.88 10.55
C ARG A 344 -5.45 -18.56 11.08
N GLY A 345 -6.31 -17.73 11.65
CA GLY A 345 -5.90 -16.40 12.08
C GLY A 345 -7.05 -15.47 12.38
N GLU A 346 -6.75 -14.19 12.49
CA GLU A 346 -7.79 -13.16 12.62
C GLU A 346 -8.25 -12.67 11.26
N LEU A 347 -9.54 -12.44 11.11
CA LEU A 347 -10.12 -11.61 10.08
C LEU A 347 -10.38 -10.21 10.62
N VAL A 348 -10.29 -9.21 9.75
CA VAL A 348 -10.84 -7.88 10.00
C VAL A 348 -12.30 -7.91 9.60
N GLU A 349 -13.19 -7.56 10.51
CA GLU A 349 -14.62 -7.37 10.25
C GLU A 349 -14.91 -5.87 10.24
N VAL A 350 -15.24 -5.34 9.06
CA VAL A 350 -15.52 -3.91 8.84
C VAL A 350 -17.03 -3.71 8.87
N HIS A 351 -17.51 -2.71 9.61
CA HIS A 351 -18.93 -2.36 9.70
C HIS A 351 -19.20 -0.99 9.06
N PRO A 352 -19.51 -0.93 7.75
CA PRO A 352 -19.92 0.32 7.11
C PRO A 352 -21.27 0.82 7.64
N THR A 353 -21.52 2.12 7.51
CA THR A 353 -22.80 2.74 7.87
C THR A 353 -23.90 2.28 6.91
N GLY A 354 -24.90 1.59 7.43
CA GLY A 354 -26.08 1.18 6.64
C GLY A 354 -25.85 -0.01 5.72
N PHE A 355 -24.82 -0.82 5.99
CA PHE A 355 -24.56 -2.11 5.33
C PHE A 355 -24.27 -3.20 6.36
N GLU A 356 -24.41 -4.44 5.92
CA GLU A 356 -23.87 -5.61 6.63
C GLU A 356 -22.35 -5.53 6.75
N PRO A 357 -21.76 -6.13 7.79
CA PRO A 357 -20.31 -6.20 7.89
C PRO A 357 -19.74 -7.12 6.81
N PHE A 358 -18.56 -6.77 6.32
CA PHE A 358 -17.76 -7.64 5.46
C PHE A 358 -16.46 -8.01 6.16
N ARG A 359 -15.95 -9.20 5.84
CA ARG A 359 -14.78 -9.81 6.48
C ARG A 359 -13.70 -10.11 5.45
N LEU A 360 -12.45 -9.94 5.87
CA LEU A 360 -11.28 -10.12 5.03
C LEU A 360 -10.02 -10.26 5.89
N THR A 361 -8.95 -10.82 5.33
CA THR A 361 -7.67 -10.90 6.05
C THR A 361 -7.09 -9.48 6.27
N PRO A 362 -6.26 -9.27 7.30
CA PRO A 362 -5.75 -7.93 7.65
C PRO A 362 -4.98 -7.20 6.55
N ASN A 363 -4.40 -7.93 5.60
CA ASN A 363 -3.63 -7.36 4.49
C ASN A 363 -4.45 -7.19 3.20
N HIS A 364 -5.70 -7.65 3.16
CA HIS A 364 -6.50 -7.55 1.93
C HIS A 364 -6.85 -6.06 1.64
N PRO A 365 -6.53 -5.53 0.45
CA PRO A 365 -6.73 -4.12 0.17
C PRO A 365 -8.20 -3.73 -0.01
N VAL A 366 -8.59 -2.64 0.64
CA VAL A 366 -9.91 -2.01 0.54
C VAL A 366 -9.73 -0.59 0.03
N LEU A 367 -10.57 -0.15 -0.91
CA LEU A 367 -10.53 1.22 -1.38
C LEU A 367 -11.12 2.15 -0.31
N ALA A 368 -10.27 2.95 0.34
CA ALA A 368 -10.66 3.75 1.49
C ALA A 368 -9.77 4.98 1.70
N PHE A 369 -10.23 5.90 2.56
CA PHE A 369 -9.45 7.05 3.02
C PHE A 369 -9.78 7.44 4.47
N PRO A 370 -8.83 8.03 5.21
CA PRO A 370 -9.07 8.50 6.57
C PRO A 370 -9.99 9.72 6.58
N ARG A 371 -10.81 9.83 7.62
CA ARG A 371 -11.61 11.03 7.91
C ARG A 371 -11.42 11.39 9.38
N ASP A 372 -10.58 12.38 9.59
CA ASP A 372 -10.13 12.78 10.92
C ASP A 372 -11.26 13.41 11.74
N ALA A 373 -11.24 13.12 13.04
CA ALA A 373 -12.08 13.76 14.02
C ALA A 373 -11.35 14.93 14.65
N ARG A 374 -12.04 16.06 14.80
CA ARG A 374 -11.63 17.15 15.68
C ARG A 374 -12.35 16.97 17.01
N ARG A 375 -11.63 17.00 18.12
CA ARG A 375 -12.26 17.03 19.44
C ARG A 375 -12.86 18.41 19.70
N LYS A 376 -14.16 18.46 19.97
CA LYS A 376 -14.86 19.66 20.43
C LYS A 376 -15.81 19.29 21.56
N ALA A 377 -15.66 19.96 22.72
CA ALA A 377 -16.47 19.71 23.93
C ALA A 377 -16.54 18.22 24.35
N GLY A 378 -15.39 17.51 24.32
CA GLY A 378 -15.31 16.10 24.73
C GLY A 378 -15.93 15.09 23.76
N ARG A 379 -16.40 15.53 22.58
CA ARG A 379 -16.94 14.67 21.52
C ARG A 379 -16.09 14.75 20.26
N ASP A 380 -15.97 13.62 19.58
CA ASP A 380 -15.37 13.55 18.25
C ASP A 380 -16.33 14.18 17.22
N HIS A 381 -15.91 15.28 16.61
CA HIS A 381 -16.62 15.93 15.52
C HIS A 381 -15.89 15.66 14.20
N ARG A 382 -16.55 14.97 13.26
CA ARG A 382 -16.01 14.71 11.91
C ARG A 382 -16.71 15.61 10.90
N LEU A 383 -15.98 16.05 9.89
CA LEU A 383 -16.57 16.73 8.74
C LEU A 383 -17.49 15.77 7.96
N HIS A 384 -18.43 16.32 7.20
CA HIS A 384 -19.25 15.51 6.29
C HIS A 384 -18.34 14.91 5.21
N ILE A 385 -18.59 13.67 4.80
CA ILE A 385 -17.79 13.01 3.76
C ILE A 385 -17.78 13.85 2.47
N ALA A 386 -18.92 14.42 2.08
CA ALA A 386 -19.01 15.30 0.91
C ALA A 386 -18.05 16.52 1.01
N THR A 387 -17.90 17.09 2.20
CA THR A 387 -16.96 18.21 2.45
C THR A 387 -15.51 17.76 2.34
N VAL A 388 -15.20 16.55 2.80
CA VAL A 388 -13.84 15.99 2.76
C VAL A 388 -13.44 15.64 1.33
N LEU A 389 -14.36 15.09 0.53
CA LEU A 389 -14.17 14.85 -0.89
C LEU A 389 -13.99 16.17 -1.66
N ALA A 390 -14.82 17.17 -1.39
CA ALA A 390 -14.69 18.51 -2.01
C ALA A 390 -13.36 19.21 -1.67
N ALA A 391 -12.71 18.82 -0.57
CA ALA A 391 -11.39 19.29 -0.18
C ALA A 391 -10.22 18.49 -0.81
N GLY A 392 -10.50 17.56 -1.73
CA GLY A 392 -9.50 16.78 -2.46
C GLY A 392 -9.09 15.46 -1.81
N ALA A 393 -9.89 14.89 -0.90
CA ALA A 393 -9.61 13.57 -0.37
C ALA A 393 -9.82 12.48 -1.43
N GLU A 394 -8.77 11.74 -1.73
CA GLU A 394 -8.81 10.66 -2.72
C GLU A 394 -8.76 9.28 -2.05
N PRO A 395 -9.62 8.33 -2.46
CA PRO A 395 -9.54 6.95 -2.02
C PRO A 395 -8.25 6.26 -2.48
N ARG A 396 -7.70 5.40 -1.64
CA ARG A 396 -6.54 4.57 -1.97
C ARG A 396 -6.73 3.15 -1.45
N TRP A 397 -6.04 2.20 -2.06
CA TRP A 397 -6.01 0.82 -1.58
C TRP A 397 -5.23 0.75 -0.27
N VAL A 398 -5.90 0.30 0.80
CA VAL A 398 -5.29 0.12 2.12
C VAL A 398 -5.59 -1.27 2.64
N GLY A 399 -4.60 -1.92 3.26
CA GLY A 399 -4.84 -3.18 3.94
C GLY A 399 -5.94 -3.04 4.99
N ALA A 400 -6.87 -3.98 5.05
CA ALA A 400 -8.02 -3.95 5.95
C ALA A 400 -7.65 -3.69 7.43
N GLY A 401 -6.50 -4.19 7.88
CA GLY A 401 -5.96 -4.03 9.22
C GLY A 401 -5.58 -2.61 9.59
N ALA A 402 -5.45 -1.71 8.60
CA ALA A 402 -5.23 -0.28 8.81
C ALA A 402 -6.54 0.51 9.00
N LEU A 403 -7.69 -0.05 8.62
CA LEU A 403 -8.98 0.63 8.77
C LEU A 403 -9.28 0.91 10.25
N ARG A 404 -9.87 2.08 10.51
CA ARG A 404 -10.30 2.50 11.86
C ARG A 404 -11.72 3.05 11.81
N PRO A 405 -12.46 3.03 12.95
CA PRO A 405 -13.72 3.76 13.07
C PRO A 405 -13.58 5.21 12.61
N GLY A 406 -14.53 5.66 11.79
CA GLY A 406 -14.56 7.00 11.22
C GLY A 406 -13.99 7.12 9.81
N TRP A 407 -13.15 6.18 9.35
CA TRP A 407 -12.67 6.08 7.96
C TRP A 407 -13.82 5.94 6.97
N VAL A 408 -13.53 6.15 5.69
CA VAL A 408 -14.51 6.05 4.61
C VAL A 408 -14.09 4.93 3.66
N VAL A 409 -15.00 4.00 3.39
CA VAL A 409 -14.85 2.98 2.34
C VAL A 409 -15.68 3.37 1.11
N VAL A 410 -15.28 2.88 -0.05
CA VAL A 410 -15.89 3.25 -1.34
C VAL A 410 -16.63 2.05 -1.92
N SER A 411 -17.92 2.21 -2.22
CA SER A 411 -18.74 1.22 -2.93
C SER A 411 -19.02 1.72 -4.35
N PRO A 412 -18.74 0.96 -5.41
CA PRO A 412 -18.89 1.45 -6.78
C PRO A 412 -20.36 1.60 -7.17
N VAL A 413 -20.63 2.59 -8.03
CA VAL A 413 -21.91 2.76 -8.75
C VAL A 413 -21.75 2.12 -10.12
N PRO A 414 -22.64 1.21 -10.56
CA PRO A 414 -22.52 0.60 -11.89
C PRO A 414 -22.62 1.64 -13.02
N GLN A 415 -21.66 1.64 -13.95
CA GLN A 415 -21.52 2.67 -15.00
C GLN A 415 -22.03 2.27 -16.39
N GLU A 416 -21.95 0.98 -16.73
CA GLU A 416 -22.31 0.52 -18.08
C GLU A 416 -23.77 0.83 -18.42
N LYS A 417 -24.00 1.20 -19.69
CA LYS A 417 -25.31 1.50 -20.25
C LYS A 417 -25.64 0.48 -21.34
N GLU A 418 -26.74 -0.21 -21.19
CA GLU A 418 -27.39 -0.98 -22.25
C GLU A 418 -28.70 -0.30 -22.57
N ASP A 419 -28.92 0.12 -23.82
CA ASP A 419 -30.21 0.68 -24.23
C ASP A 419 -30.98 -0.32 -25.06
N ARG A 420 -31.81 -1.09 -24.37
CA ARG A 420 -32.67 -2.06 -25.01
C ARG A 420 -33.98 -1.38 -25.41
N ALA A 421 -34.27 -1.34 -26.71
CA ALA A 421 -35.51 -0.78 -27.23
C ALA A 421 -36.69 -1.74 -27.02
N THR A 422 -36.45 -3.04 -27.24
CA THR A 422 -37.49 -4.07 -27.27
C THR A 422 -37.03 -5.40 -26.69
N LEU A 423 -37.98 -6.25 -26.35
CA LEU A 423 -37.80 -7.60 -25.85
C LEU A 423 -38.68 -8.56 -26.65
N GLU A 424 -38.05 -9.57 -27.26
CA GLU A 424 -38.77 -10.70 -27.86
C GLU A 424 -39.40 -11.58 -26.78
N ALA A 425 -40.71 -11.80 -26.89
CA ALA A 425 -41.48 -12.65 -25.99
C ALA A 425 -42.28 -13.69 -26.79
N ASP A 426 -41.95 -14.97 -26.57
CA ASP A 426 -42.63 -16.09 -27.24
C ASP A 426 -44.14 -16.06 -26.97
N GLY A 427 -44.93 -15.91 -28.03
CA GLY A 427 -46.39 -15.79 -27.97
C GLY A 427 -46.94 -14.38 -27.65
N LEU A 428 -46.09 -13.37 -27.47
CA LEU A 428 -46.49 -11.95 -27.36
C LEU A 428 -45.82 -11.06 -28.43
N GLY A 429 -44.83 -11.57 -29.16
CA GLY A 429 -44.07 -10.82 -30.14
C GLY A 429 -43.06 -9.87 -29.49
N GLU A 430 -42.75 -8.79 -30.20
CA GLU A 430 -41.78 -7.80 -29.76
C GLU A 430 -42.44 -6.78 -28.80
N ILE A 431 -42.01 -6.78 -27.53
CA ILE A 431 -42.53 -5.90 -26.48
C ILE A 431 -41.59 -4.68 -26.33
N PRO A 432 -42.10 -3.44 -26.42
CA PRO A 432 -41.31 -2.25 -26.13
C PRO A 432 -40.81 -2.24 -24.68
N VAL A 433 -39.54 -1.92 -24.47
CA VAL A 433 -38.96 -1.67 -23.14
C VAL A 433 -39.15 -0.18 -22.80
N ASP A 434 -40.39 0.18 -22.52
CA ASP A 434 -40.85 1.54 -22.23
C ASP A 434 -41.44 1.67 -20.81
N ASP A 435 -42.07 2.81 -20.49
CA ASP A 435 -42.65 3.05 -19.16
C ASP A 435 -43.69 1.99 -18.77
N ASP A 436 -44.48 1.49 -19.73
CA ASP A 436 -45.52 0.50 -19.51
C ASP A 436 -44.91 -0.86 -19.14
N PHE A 437 -43.89 -1.31 -19.88
CA PHE A 437 -43.16 -2.53 -19.54
C PHE A 437 -42.42 -2.41 -18.19
N MET A 438 -41.73 -1.29 -17.94
CA MET A 438 -41.02 -1.07 -16.67
C MET A 438 -42.00 -1.01 -15.48
N THR A 439 -43.20 -0.48 -15.70
CA THR A 439 -44.28 -0.45 -14.69
C THR A 439 -44.80 -1.87 -14.41
N LEU A 440 -45.09 -2.67 -15.44
CA LEU A 440 -45.48 -4.07 -15.29
C LEU A 440 -44.43 -4.88 -14.52
N ALA A 441 -43.15 -4.70 -14.87
CA ALA A 441 -42.04 -5.33 -14.17
C ALA A 441 -42.00 -4.94 -12.69
N GLY A 442 -42.12 -3.64 -12.37
CA GLY A 442 -42.12 -3.17 -10.99
C GLY A 442 -43.30 -3.69 -10.17
N TYR A 443 -44.52 -3.68 -10.73
CA TYR A 443 -45.69 -4.27 -10.10
C TYR A 443 -45.56 -5.77 -9.91
N TYR A 444 -44.98 -6.47 -10.89
CA TYR A 444 -44.75 -7.91 -10.75
C TYR A 444 -43.76 -8.21 -9.62
N LEU A 445 -42.65 -7.46 -9.57
CA LEU A 445 -41.61 -7.64 -8.57
C LEU A 445 -42.12 -7.33 -7.15
N ALA A 446 -42.94 -6.30 -6.99
CA ALA A 446 -43.52 -5.92 -5.70
C ALA A 446 -44.70 -6.82 -5.29
N GLU A 447 -45.73 -6.94 -6.12
CA GLU A 447 -47.05 -7.47 -5.75
C GLU A 447 -47.53 -8.64 -6.62
N GLY A 448 -46.74 -9.03 -7.62
CA GLY A 448 -47.10 -10.09 -8.57
C GLY A 448 -46.82 -11.50 -8.05
N THR A 449 -47.63 -12.46 -8.47
CA THR A 449 -47.37 -13.91 -8.32
C THR A 449 -47.89 -14.68 -9.54
N LEU A 450 -47.22 -15.79 -9.85
CA LEU A 450 -47.63 -16.68 -10.94
C LEU A 450 -48.17 -17.99 -10.38
N SER A 451 -49.25 -18.49 -10.98
CA SER A 451 -49.82 -19.81 -10.67
C SER A 451 -50.25 -20.52 -11.95
N GLY A 452 -50.63 -21.79 -11.80
CA GLY A 452 -51.19 -22.59 -12.87
C GLY A 452 -51.14 -24.09 -12.55
N LYS A 453 -51.22 -24.92 -13.59
CA LYS A 453 -51.29 -26.39 -13.49
C LYS A 453 -50.20 -27.03 -14.34
N GLY A 454 -49.70 -28.19 -13.90
CA GLY A 454 -48.68 -28.95 -14.62
C GLY A 454 -47.39 -28.17 -14.90
N GLY A 455 -47.00 -27.28 -13.96
CA GLY A 455 -45.81 -26.44 -14.10
C GLY A 455 -45.93 -25.28 -15.10
N LYS A 456 -47.11 -25.03 -15.68
CA LYS A 456 -47.33 -23.93 -16.64
C LYS A 456 -47.88 -22.69 -15.92
N PRO A 457 -47.17 -21.53 -15.94
CA PRO A 457 -47.56 -20.34 -15.18
C PRO A 457 -48.64 -19.50 -15.91
N TYR A 458 -49.76 -20.09 -16.30
CA TYR A 458 -50.75 -19.39 -17.14
C TYR A 458 -51.65 -18.39 -16.39
N GLN A 459 -51.55 -18.27 -15.06
CA GLN A 459 -52.29 -17.28 -14.27
C GLN A 459 -51.33 -16.29 -13.65
N GLN A 460 -51.59 -15.01 -13.86
CA GLN A 460 -50.84 -13.90 -13.26
C GLN A 460 -51.76 -13.15 -12.31
N PHE A 461 -51.34 -12.99 -11.05
CA PHE A 461 -52.09 -12.28 -10.02
C PHE A 461 -51.26 -11.10 -9.51
N PHE A 462 -51.93 -9.97 -9.28
CA PHE A 462 -51.34 -8.78 -8.68
C PHE A 462 -52.25 -8.29 -7.56
N TYR A 463 -51.68 -8.02 -6.38
CA TYR A 463 -52.42 -7.63 -5.19
C TYR A 463 -52.12 -6.19 -4.80
N PHE A 464 -53.12 -5.31 -4.88
CA PHE A 464 -52.98 -3.93 -4.43
C PHE A 464 -53.91 -3.65 -3.25
N HIS A 465 -53.63 -2.60 -2.48
CA HIS A 465 -54.60 -2.11 -1.48
C HIS A 465 -55.88 -1.61 -2.17
N GLU A 466 -57.05 -1.78 -1.54
CA GLU A 466 -58.36 -1.47 -2.16
C GLU A 466 -58.52 0.00 -2.64
N HIS A 467 -57.79 0.92 -2.01
CA HIS A 467 -57.81 2.35 -2.33
C HIS A 467 -56.84 2.74 -3.47
N HIS A 468 -56.01 1.83 -3.97
CA HIS A 468 -55.05 2.10 -5.04
C HIS A 468 -55.65 1.88 -6.43
N THR A 469 -56.82 2.48 -6.69
CA THR A 469 -57.58 2.30 -7.95
C THR A 469 -56.76 2.65 -9.19
N ARG A 470 -55.93 3.70 -9.11
CA ARG A 470 -55.05 4.15 -10.20
C ARG A 470 -54.06 3.07 -10.65
N TYR A 471 -53.50 2.26 -9.73
CA TYR A 471 -52.53 1.22 -10.08
C TYR A 471 -53.21 0.06 -10.81
N VAL A 472 -54.42 -0.28 -10.37
CA VAL A 472 -55.28 -1.27 -11.02
C VAL A 472 -55.62 -0.84 -12.45
N GLU A 473 -56.07 0.41 -12.63
CA GLU A 473 -56.40 0.97 -13.95
C GLU A 473 -55.18 1.00 -14.88
N ARG A 474 -54.01 1.43 -14.34
CA ARG A 474 -52.74 1.43 -15.08
C ARG A 474 -52.36 0.03 -15.54
N LEU A 475 -52.46 -0.96 -14.66
CA LEU A 475 -52.14 -2.35 -15.00
C LEU A 475 -53.12 -2.94 -16.02
N GLN A 476 -54.42 -2.64 -15.92
CA GLN A 476 -55.40 -3.06 -16.92
C GLN A 476 -55.11 -2.45 -18.30
N ALA A 477 -54.71 -1.18 -18.36
CA ALA A 477 -54.31 -0.53 -19.61
C ALA A 477 -53.08 -1.20 -20.23
N ILE A 478 -52.07 -1.53 -19.42
CA ILE A 478 -50.88 -2.25 -19.89
C ILE A 478 -51.26 -3.62 -20.46
N PHE A 479 -52.12 -4.38 -19.78
CA PHE A 479 -52.60 -5.66 -20.30
C PHE A 479 -53.37 -5.51 -21.61
N ALA A 480 -54.24 -4.49 -21.72
CA ALA A 480 -54.95 -4.21 -22.96
C ALA A 480 -53.98 -3.88 -24.11
N GLY A 481 -52.92 -3.12 -23.85
CA GLY A 481 -51.85 -2.83 -24.80
C GLY A 481 -51.10 -4.08 -25.29
N LEU A 482 -50.98 -5.09 -24.43
CA LEU A 482 -50.44 -6.42 -24.78
C LEU A 482 -51.47 -7.36 -25.43
N GLY A 483 -52.68 -6.88 -25.74
CA GLY A 483 -53.76 -7.70 -26.29
C GLY A 483 -54.37 -8.69 -25.29
N LEU A 484 -54.14 -8.49 -23.98
CA LEU A 484 -54.61 -9.35 -22.91
C LEU A 484 -55.81 -8.76 -22.19
N ARG A 485 -56.68 -9.64 -21.68
CA ARG A 485 -57.78 -9.25 -20.80
C ARG A 485 -57.40 -9.48 -19.35
N ALA A 486 -57.83 -8.57 -18.49
CA ALA A 486 -57.66 -8.70 -17.05
C ALA A 486 -59.00 -8.54 -16.32
N SER A 487 -59.23 -9.39 -15.34
CA SER A 487 -60.36 -9.31 -14.41
C SER A 487 -59.89 -8.69 -13.10
N VAL A 488 -60.79 -7.97 -12.42
CA VAL A 488 -60.49 -7.35 -11.12
C VAL A 488 -61.47 -7.87 -10.09
N GLN A 489 -60.97 -8.49 -9.03
CA GLN A 489 -61.75 -8.89 -7.87
C GLN A 489 -61.43 -7.95 -6.71
N ARG A 490 -62.45 -7.29 -6.16
CA ARG A 490 -62.30 -6.43 -4.98
C ARG A 490 -62.76 -7.18 -3.74
N ARG A 491 -61.87 -7.29 -2.76
CA ARG A 491 -62.12 -7.83 -1.42
C ARG A 491 -61.80 -6.76 -0.39
N ARG A 492 -62.21 -6.97 0.86
CA ARG A 492 -61.88 -6.07 1.97
C ARG A 492 -60.37 -5.87 2.05
N HIS A 493 -59.91 -4.62 1.87
CA HIS A 493 -58.50 -4.19 1.87
C HIS A 493 -57.63 -4.66 0.68
N THR A 494 -58.19 -5.33 -0.33
CA THR A 494 -57.39 -5.85 -1.46
C THR A 494 -58.14 -5.77 -2.79
N ALA A 495 -57.48 -5.19 -3.80
CA ALA A 495 -57.86 -5.29 -5.19
C ALA A 495 -56.92 -6.29 -5.89
N GLU A 496 -57.49 -7.40 -6.34
CA GLU A 496 -56.78 -8.48 -7.03
C GLU A 496 -57.00 -8.33 -8.55
N VAL A 497 -55.92 -8.13 -9.30
CA VAL A 497 -55.93 -8.09 -10.76
C VAL A 497 -55.42 -9.42 -11.30
N ILE A 498 -56.23 -10.07 -12.13
CA ILE A 498 -55.96 -11.42 -12.64
C ILE A 498 -55.97 -11.39 -14.17
N THR A 499 -54.89 -11.85 -14.79
CA THR A 499 -54.85 -12.15 -16.22
C THR A 499 -54.40 -13.58 -16.45
N HIS A 500 -54.79 -14.13 -17.60
CA HIS A 500 -54.54 -15.51 -17.99
C HIS A 500 -53.79 -15.55 -19.30
N SER A 501 -52.47 -15.69 -19.23
CA SER A 501 -51.62 -15.83 -20.42
C SER A 501 -50.42 -16.72 -20.13
N LEU A 502 -50.28 -17.81 -20.88
CA LEU A 502 -49.09 -18.66 -20.78
C LEU A 502 -47.84 -17.92 -21.28
N ALA A 503 -47.97 -17.13 -22.34
CA ALA A 503 -46.89 -16.37 -22.93
C ALA A 503 -46.35 -15.30 -21.96
N LEU A 504 -47.26 -14.52 -21.34
CA LEU A 504 -46.87 -13.53 -20.32
C LEU A 504 -46.27 -14.22 -19.10
N GLY A 505 -46.89 -15.29 -18.62
CA GLY A 505 -46.40 -16.05 -17.46
C GLY A 505 -44.98 -16.56 -17.65
N ARG A 506 -44.67 -17.16 -18.80
CA ARG A 506 -43.32 -17.61 -19.16
C ARG A 506 -42.33 -16.45 -19.25
N THR A 507 -42.76 -15.32 -19.81
CA THR A 507 -41.94 -14.11 -19.93
C THR A 507 -41.58 -13.56 -18.54
N LEU A 508 -42.57 -13.37 -17.67
CA LEU A 508 -42.36 -12.88 -16.30
C LEU A 508 -41.53 -13.86 -15.46
N GLU A 509 -41.81 -15.17 -15.56
CA GLU A 509 -41.04 -16.19 -14.85
C GLU A 509 -39.58 -16.22 -15.30
N GLY A 510 -39.35 -16.18 -16.62
CA GLY A 510 -38.01 -16.21 -17.21
C GLY A 510 -37.18 -14.99 -16.83
N LEU A 511 -37.77 -13.79 -16.89
CA LEU A 511 -37.08 -12.55 -16.56
C LEU A 511 -36.89 -12.36 -15.06
N PHE A 512 -37.95 -12.60 -14.29
CA PHE A 512 -38.04 -12.12 -12.92
C PHE A 512 -38.12 -13.22 -11.87
N GLY A 513 -38.38 -14.47 -12.25
CA GLY A 513 -38.61 -15.59 -11.33
C GLY A 513 -40.01 -15.58 -10.69
N GLN A 514 -40.45 -16.72 -10.16
CA GLN A 514 -41.83 -16.91 -9.66
C GLN A 514 -42.03 -16.57 -8.18
N ARG A 515 -41.23 -17.14 -7.28
CA ARG A 515 -41.41 -16.98 -5.83
C ARG A 515 -40.75 -15.70 -5.32
N ALA A 516 -41.32 -15.08 -4.29
CA ALA A 516 -40.86 -13.80 -3.77
C ALA A 516 -39.35 -13.79 -3.41
N GLU A 517 -38.84 -14.87 -2.83
CA GLU A 517 -37.43 -15.02 -2.45
C GLU A 517 -36.49 -15.27 -3.65
N ARG A 518 -37.05 -15.66 -4.80
CA ARG A 518 -36.33 -15.91 -6.06
C ARG A 518 -36.50 -14.78 -7.07
N LYS A 519 -37.25 -13.73 -6.72
CA LYS A 519 -37.46 -12.58 -7.59
C LYS A 519 -36.13 -11.87 -7.83
N ARG A 520 -35.86 -11.49 -9.07
CA ARG A 520 -34.65 -10.76 -9.47
C ARG A 520 -34.94 -9.92 -10.71
N LEU A 521 -34.05 -9.00 -11.04
CA LEU A 521 -34.03 -8.34 -12.34
C LEU A 521 -33.10 -9.10 -13.29
N PRO A 522 -33.39 -9.15 -14.58
CA PRO A 522 -32.38 -9.50 -15.56
C PRO A 522 -31.34 -8.37 -15.60
N GLU A 523 -30.09 -8.76 -15.77
CA GLU A 523 -28.93 -7.88 -15.78
C GLU A 523 -29.14 -6.59 -16.62
N TRP A 524 -29.62 -6.73 -17.85
CA TRP A 524 -29.76 -5.60 -18.78
C TRP A 524 -30.65 -4.49 -18.21
N MET A 525 -31.61 -4.80 -17.32
CA MET A 525 -32.49 -3.82 -16.68
C MET A 525 -31.77 -2.96 -15.63
N GLU A 526 -30.74 -3.49 -14.99
CA GLU A 526 -29.90 -2.76 -14.03
C GLU A 526 -29.02 -1.71 -14.71
N ARG A 527 -28.88 -1.80 -16.03
CA ARG A 527 -28.00 -0.98 -16.85
C ARG A 527 -28.74 -0.13 -17.88
N LEU A 528 -30.06 -0.17 -17.88
CA LEU A 528 -30.90 0.69 -18.71
C LEU A 528 -30.62 2.19 -18.49
N PRO A 529 -31.01 3.04 -19.47
CA PRO A 529 -31.10 4.47 -19.28
C PRO A 529 -31.82 4.84 -17.98
N ARG A 530 -31.30 5.86 -17.28
CA ARG A 530 -31.85 6.32 -15.98
C ARG A 530 -33.35 6.63 -16.07
N ASP A 531 -33.84 7.12 -17.20
CA ASP A 531 -35.27 7.43 -17.38
C ASP A 531 -36.16 6.17 -17.31
N LYS A 532 -35.77 5.08 -17.99
CA LYS A 532 -36.45 3.78 -17.90
C LYS A 532 -36.38 3.20 -16.48
N GLN A 533 -35.25 3.37 -15.82
CA GLN A 533 -35.07 2.93 -14.43
C GLN A 533 -35.94 3.70 -13.43
N ARG A 534 -36.25 4.98 -13.69
CA ARG A 534 -37.18 5.75 -12.83
C ARG A 534 -38.59 5.16 -12.86
N ALA A 535 -39.09 4.72 -14.01
CA ALA A 535 -40.39 4.08 -14.13
C ALA A 535 -40.46 2.79 -13.27
N LEU A 536 -39.42 1.96 -13.34
CA LEU A 536 -39.30 0.76 -12.50
C LEU A 536 -39.31 1.09 -11.00
N VAL A 537 -38.47 2.04 -10.56
CA VAL A 537 -38.39 2.43 -9.14
C VAL A 537 -39.71 3.02 -8.66
N ARG A 538 -40.42 3.79 -9.49
CA ARG A 538 -41.76 4.29 -9.17
C ARG A 538 -42.74 3.14 -8.93
N ALA A 539 -42.82 2.19 -9.85
CA ALA A 539 -43.72 1.04 -9.73
C ALA A 539 -43.39 0.14 -8.52
N LEU A 540 -42.11 -0.07 -8.22
CA LEU A 540 -41.68 -0.78 -7.01
C LEU A 540 -42.15 -0.08 -5.73
N TRP A 541 -42.13 1.26 -5.71
CA TRP A 541 -42.58 2.05 -4.57
C TRP A 541 -44.10 2.14 -4.44
N GLU A 542 -44.82 2.12 -5.56
CA GLU A 542 -46.28 2.07 -5.60
C GLU A 542 -46.85 0.76 -5.04
N GLY A 543 -46.15 -0.37 -5.29
CA GLY A 543 -46.50 -1.67 -4.71
C GLY A 543 -46.03 -1.82 -3.26
N GLY A 544 -44.72 -1.95 -3.07
CA GLY A 544 -44.13 -2.38 -1.79
C GLY A 544 -43.30 -1.33 -1.05
N GLY A 545 -43.25 -0.09 -1.55
CA GLY A 545 -42.46 0.98 -0.96
C GLY A 545 -43.23 1.81 0.06
N HIS A 546 -42.48 2.38 1.00
CA HIS A 546 -42.95 3.38 1.94
C HIS A 546 -42.19 4.68 1.73
N LEU A 547 -42.91 5.80 1.72
CA LEU A 547 -42.35 7.14 1.84
C LEU A 547 -43.29 7.95 2.75
N GLY A 548 -42.83 8.27 3.96
CA GLY A 548 -43.69 8.90 4.96
C GLY A 548 -42.92 9.38 6.19
N ARG A 549 -43.65 9.92 7.17
CA ARG A 549 -43.07 10.34 8.46
C ARG A 549 -43.13 9.21 9.47
N VAL A 550 -41.99 8.88 10.06
CA VAL A 550 -41.85 7.90 11.15
C VAL A 550 -41.24 8.61 12.34
N ARG A 551 -41.97 8.68 13.46
CA ARG A 551 -41.57 9.41 14.68
C ARG A 551 -41.13 10.86 14.38
N GLY A 552 -41.91 11.56 13.57
CA GLY A 552 -41.68 12.96 13.20
C GLY A 552 -40.64 13.23 12.12
N SER A 553 -39.89 12.22 11.64
CA SER A 553 -38.89 12.38 10.56
C SER A 553 -39.32 11.66 9.29
N TRP A 554 -39.10 12.28 8.14
CA TRP A 554 -39.24 11.61 6.84
C TRP A 554 -38.32 10.39 6.73
N ARG A 555 -38.86 9.30 6.18
CA ARG A 555 -38.15 8.07 5.85
C ARG A 555 -38.77 7.45 4.62
N ALA A 556 -37.93 6.84 3.79
CA ALA A 556 -38.38 5.90 2.78
C ALA A 556 -37.75 4.54 2.99
N ALA A 557 -38.51 3.50 2.68
CA ALA A 557 -38.05 2.13 2.75
C ALA A 557 -38.71 1.29 1.66
N TYR A 558 -37.96 0.35 1.10
CA TYR A 558 -38.47 -0.74 0.27
C TYR A 558 -37.99 -2.05 0.89
N SER A 559 -38.87 -3.05 0.97
CA SER A 559 -38.54 -4.34 1.59
C SER A 559 -38.85 -5.49 0.66
N THR A 560 -37.98 -6.49 0.65
CA THR A 560 -38.16 -7.73 -0.11
C THR A 560 -37.47 -8.90 0.60
N CYS A 561 -37.97 -10.12 0.44
CA CYS A 561 -37.31 -11.33 0.95
C CYS A 561 -36.26 -11.87 -0.04
N SER A 562 -36.19 -11.34 -1.26
CA SER A 562 -35.13 -11.66 -2.22
C SER A 562 -33.89 -10.80 -1.98
N TRP A 563 -32.77 -11.46 -1.67
CA TRP A 563 -31.48 -10.79 -1.53
C TRP A 563 -31.01 -10.18 -2.85
N ALA A 564 -31.17 -10.90 -3.97
CA ALA A 564 -30.79 -10.43 -5.29
C ALA A 564 -31.54 -9.15 -5.64
N LEU A 565 -32.87 -9.16 -5.57
CA LEU A 565 -33.68 -7.98 -5.87
C LEU A 565 -33.33 -6.80 -4.96
N ALA A 566 -33.04 -7.03 -3.67
CA ALA A 566 -32.66 -5.96 -2.76
C ALA A 566 -31.36 -5.26 -3.18
N VAL A 567 -30.34 -6.02 -3.59
CA VAL A 567 -29.08 -5.47 -4.11
C VAL A 567 -29.29 -4.74 -5.44
N GLN A 568 -30.05 -5.33 -6.37
CA GLN A 568 -30.27 -4.76 -7.70
C GLN A 568 -31.05 -3.43 -7.62
N VAL A 569 -32.11 -3.37 -6.79
CA VAL A 569 -32.85 -2.13 -6.54
C VAL A 569 -31.96 -1.09 -5.84
N HIS A 570 -31.10 -1.52 -4.91
CA HIS A 570 -30.13 -0.62 -4.27
C HIS A 570 -29.16 -0.01 -5.28
N GLN A 571 -28.58 -0.81 -6.19
CA GLN A 571 -27.68 -0.35 -7.23
C GLN A 571 -28.36 0.62 -8.21
N ILE A 572 -29.62 0.35 -8.60
CA ILE A 572 -30.41 1.27 -9.42
C ILE A 572 -30.63 2.61 -8.69
N LEU A 573 -30.95 2.58 -7.39
CA LEU A 573 -31.11 3.81 -6.61
C LEU A 573 -29.81 4.64 -6.58
N LEU A 574 -28.64 3.98 -6.44
CA LEU A 574 -27.36 4.68 -6.52
C LEU A 574 -27.15 5.33 -7.90
N ARG A 575 -27.44 4.62 -9.00
CA ARG A 575 -27.39 5.19 -10.36
C ARG A 575 -28.32 6.39 -10.55
N LEU A 576 -29.45 6.41 -9.85
CA LEU A 576 -30.41 7.51 -9.85
C LEU A 576 -30.04 8.66 -8.89
N GLY A 577 -28.87 8.60 -8.24
CA GLY A 577 -28.40 9.63 -7.32
C GLY A 577 -29.07 9.58 -5.93
N VAL A 578 -29.66 8.43 -5.57
CA VAL A 578 -30.31 8.22 -4.27
C VAL A 578 -29.37 7.42 -3.36
N ALA A 579 -28.71 8.10 -2.43
CA ALA A 579 -27.87 7.46 -1.42
C ALA A 579 -28.71 6.62 -0.45
N ALA A 580 -28.83 5.33 -0.73
CA ALA A 580 -29.62 4.37 0.02
C ALA A 580 -28.74 3.40 0.83
N PHE A 581 -29.29 2.94 1.96
CA PHE A 581 -28.71 1.90 2.80
C PHE A 581 -29.35 0.54 2.52
N LEU A 582 -28.60 -0.54 2.69
CA LEU A 582 -29.05 -1.91 2.47
C LEU A 582 -28.73 -2.76 3.71
N HIS A 583 -29.76 -3.19 4.42
CA HIS A 583 -29.65 -3.98 5.64
C HIS A 583 -30.79 -4.99 5.73
N HIS A 584 -30.78 -5.87 6.73
CA HIS A 584 -31.89 -6.80 6.97
C HIS A 584 -32.61 -6.53 8.29
N ARG A 585 -33.81 -7.09 8.41
CA ARG A 585 -34.53 -7.24 9.68
C ARG A 585 -34.90 -8.69 9.87
N ASP A 586 -34.41 -9.28 10.95
CA ASP A 586 -34.83 -10.60 11.40
C ASP A 586 -36.03 -10.43 12.35
N GLN A 587 -37.13 -11.15 12.07
CA GLN A 587 -38.28 -11.27 12.96
C GLN A 587 -38.43 -12.75 13.33
N SER A 588 -38.60 -13.05 14.62
CA SER A 588 -38.77 -14.43 15.10
C SER A 588 -39.90 -15.14 14.35
N GLY A 589 -39.63 -16.33 13.81
CA GLY A 589 -40.59 -17.15 13.07
C GLY A 589 -40.94 -16.64 11.66
N ARG A 590 -40.26 -15.63 11.13
CA ARG A 590 -40.45 -15.12 9.76
C ARG A 590 -39.17 -15.19 8.95
N GLN A 591 -39.32 -15.31 7.64
CA GLN A 591 -38.22 -15.24 6.70
C GLN A 591 -37.51 -13.89 6.82
N ARG A 592 -36.18 -13.89 6.68
CA ARG A 592 -35.36 -12.68 6.66
C ARG A 592 -35.85 -11.73 5.56
N ASN A 593 -36.09 -10.47 5.93
CA ASN A 593 -36.44 -9.42 4.98
C ASN A 593 -35.31 -8.43 4.85
N TRP A 594 -34.93 -8.15 3.60
CA TRP A 594 -33.99 -7.12 3.22
C TRP A 594 -34.71 -5.79 3.08
N VAL A 595 -34.08 -4.73 3.57
CA VAL A 595 -34.63 -3.39 3.65
C VAL A 595 -33.64 -2.41 3.03
N ILE A 596 -34.11 -1.74 1.99
CA ILE A 596 -33.46 -0.58 1.40
C ILE A 596 -34.02 0.64 2.09
N SER A 597 -33.20 1.45 2.77
CA SER A 597 -33.70 2.65 3.46
C SER A 597 -33.02 3.93 2.99
N VAL A 598 -33.82 4.97 2.85
CA VAL A 598 -33.39 6.33 2.52
C VAL A 598 -33.79 7.24 3.66
N THR A 599 -32.81 7.90 4.27
CA THR A 599 -33.02 8.63 5.53
C THR A 599 -32.42 10.03 5.58
N SER A 600 -31.44 10.35 4.73
CA SER A 600 -30.88 11.71 4.66
C SER A 600 -31.79 12.59 3.81
N GLN A 601 -31.88 13.87 4.15
CA GLN A 601 -32.75 14.78 3.41
C GLN A 601 -32.36 14.96 1.93
N PRO A 602 -31.07 15.06 1.57
CA PRO A 602 -30.67 15.10 0.16
C PRO A 602 -31.14 13.86 -0.61
N ALA A 603 -30.97 12.67 -0.04
CA ALA A 603 -31.37 11.42 -0.69
C ALA A 603 -32.90 11.25 -0.75
N LEU A 604 -33.63 11.65 0.30
CA LEU A 604 -35.10 11.67 0.31
C LEU A 604 -35.68 12.63 -0.74
N SER A 605 -35.07 13.81 -0.89
CA SER A 605 -35.47 14.78 -1.91
C SER A 605 -35.19 14.26 -3.32
N CYS A 606 -34.06 13.56 -3.51
CA CYS A 606 -33.75 12.90 -4.77
C CYS A 606 -34.76 11.79 -5.08
N LEU A 607 -35.06 10.93 -4.10
CA LEU A 607 -36.05 9.86 -4.25
C LEU A 607 -37.45 10.43 -4.55
N ALA A 608 -37.89 11.49 -3.86
CA ALA A 608 -39.19 12.11 -4.13
C ALA A 608 -39.31 12.54 -5.61
N ARG A 609 -38.24 13.11 -6.18
CA ARG A 609 -38.17 13.47 -7.60
C ARG A 609 -38.25 12.24 -8.52
N VAL A 610 -37.51 11.18 -8.20
CA VAL A 610 -37.59 9.90 -8.94
C VAL A 610 -39.01 9.35 -8.94
N LEU A 611 -39.68 9.41 -7.80
CA LEU A 611 -41.07 8.96 -7.62
C LEU A 611 -42.11 9.93 -8.21
N GLY A 612 -41.71 11.09 -8.75
CA GLY A 612 -42.63 12.09 -9.27
C GLY A 612 -43.49 12.77 -8.20
N ARG A 613 -42.96 12.93 -6.98
CA ARG A 613 -43.62 13.61 -5.85
C ARG A 613 -43.02 14.97 -5.57
N ASP A 614 -43.83 15.83 -4.96
CA ASP A 614 -43.41 17.17 -4.52
C ASP A 614 -42.27 17.12 -3.51
N PRO A 615 -41.46 18.20 -3.41
CA PRO A 615 -40.42 18.33 -2.39
C PRO A 615 -40.97 18.11 -0.97
N LEU A 616 -40.28 17.30 -0.18
CA LEU A 616 -40.73 16.92 1.16
C LEU A 616 -40.46 18.04 2.18
N ALA A 617 -41.52 18.61 2.77
CA ALA A 617 -41.43 19.71 3.74
C ALA A 617 -41.30 19.25 5.22
N GLY A 618 -40.53 20.02 6.02
CA GLY A 618 -40.44 19.91 7.48
C GLY A 618 -39.24 19.13 8.05
N ALA A 619 -39.07 19.18 9.38
CA ALA A 619 -37.85 18.78 10.09
C ALA A 619 -37.40 17.34 9.78
N THR A 620 -36.30 17.24 9.04
CA THR A 620 -35.64 16.00 8.70
C THR A 620 -34.62 15.62 9.76
N ARG A 621 -34.26 14.33 9.80
CA ARG A 621 -33.13 13.90 10.64
C ARG A 621 -31.89 14.69 10.23
N ARG A 622 -31.13 15.22 11.20
CA ARG A 622 -29.84 15.88 10.94
C ARG A 622 -28.99 14.96 10.06
N ASP A 623 -28.47 15.49 8.96
CA ASP A 623 -27.49 14.78 8.15
C ASP A 623 -26.28 14.46 9.04
N THR A 624 -25.96 13.18 9.15
CA THR A 624 -24.86 12.70 9.97
C THR A 624 -23.51 12.87 9.28
N GLY A 625 -23.53 13.23 7.98
CA GLY A 625 -22.34 13.36 7.15
C GLY A 625 -21.60 12.04 6.95
N GLN A 626 -22.25 10.90 7.21
CA GLN A 626 -21.66 9.55 7.13
C GLN A 626 -21.71 8.93 5.73
N VAL A 627 -22.32 9.62 4.77
CA VAL A 627 -22.46 9.14 3.40
C VAL A 627 -22.26 10.31 2.43
N ALA A 628 -21.62 10.04 1.31
CA ALA A 628 -21.68 10.88 0.12
C ALA A 628 -21.88 9.99 -1.11
N LEU A 629 -22.45 10.53 -2.18
CA LEU A 629 -22.66 9.83 -3.44
C LEU A 629 -22.29 10.80 -4.56
N ASP A 630 -21.48 10.34 -5.49
CA ASP A 630 -21.27 10.98 -6.79
C ASP A 630 -21.66 10.01 -7.92
N GLU A 631 -21.27 10.33 -9.15
CA GLU A 631 -21.62 9.50 -10.30
C GLU A 631 -20.91 8.14 -10.30
N ARG A 632 -19.73 8.03 -9.67
CA ARG A 632 -18.85 6.86 -9.71
C ARG A 632 -19.01 5.97 -8.49
N ALA A 633 -19.24 6.54 -7.32
CA ALA A 633 -19.19 5.79 -6.07
C ALA A 633 -20.09 6.35 -4.96
N LEU A 634 -20.52 5.42 -4.11
CA LEU A 634 -21.06 5.67 -2.78
C LEU A 634 -19.92 5.60 -1.75
N TYR A 635 -19.74 6.68 -1.01
CA TYR A 635 -18.74 6.80 0.04
C TYR A 635 -19.39 6.59 1.40
N VAL A 636 -18.92 5.59 2.16
CA VAL A 636 -19.60 5.12 3.38
C VAL A 636 -18.65 5.18 4.57
N GLY A 637 -19.07 5.86 5.63
CA GLY A 637 -18.33 5.90 6.89
C GLY A 637 -18.31 4.54 7.60
N VAL A 638 -17.13 4.10 8.03
CA VAL A 638 -16.89 2.91 8.86
C VAL A 638 -17.27 3.21 10.31
N ARG A 639 -18.23 2.47 10.87
CA ARG A 639 -18.70 2.64 12.26
C ARG A 639 -17.79 1.94 13.25
N THR A 640 -17.47 0.69 12.96
CA THR A 640 -16.66 -0.18 13.81
C THR A 640 -15.78 -1.09 12.97
N VAL A 641 -14.61 -1.43 13.50
CA VAL A 641 -13.72 -2.45 12.95
C VAL A 641 -13.40 -3.42 14.06
N ARG A 642 -13.57 -4.72 13.83
CA ARG A 642 -13.31 -5.79 14.81
C ARG A 642 -12.30 -6.77 14.26
N ARG A 643 -11.57 -7.43 15.16
CA ARG A 643 -10.75 -8.60 14.83
C ARG A 643 -11.50 -9.83 15.32
N VAL A 644 -11.67 -10.82 14.44
CA VAL A 644 -12.46 -12.01 14.71
C VAL A 644 -11.59 -13.24 14.41
N PRO A 645 -11.41 -14.17 15.36
CA PRO A 645 -10.74 -15.43 15.09
C PRO A 645 -11.47 -16.20 13.99
N TYR A 646 -10.71 -16.84 13.10
CA TYR A 646 -11.23 -17.63 12.01
C TYR A 646 -10.31 -18.81 11.71
N GLU A 647 -10.93 -19.95 11.47
CA GLU A 647 -10.30 -21.17 10.99
C GLU A 647 -11.23 -21.75 9.92
N GLY A 648 -10.73 -21.84 8.70
CA GLY A 648 -11.54 -22.21 7.53
C GLY A 648 -10.81 -21.87 6.23
N HIS A 649 -11.51 -21.86 5.11
CA HIS A 649 -10.90 -21.46 3.83
C HIS A 649 -11.15 -19.99 3.54
N VAL A 650 -10.14 -19.37 2.94
CA VAL A 650 -10.27 -18.04 2.35
C VAL A 650 -10.09 -18.13 0.85
N HIS A 651 -10.76 -17.21 0.18
CA HIS A 651 -10.90 -17.12 -1.26
C HIS A 651 -10.44 -15.75 -1.74
N ASN A 652 -9.98 -15.70 -2.97
CA ASN A 652 -9.79 -14.44 -3.69
C ASN A 652 -10.01 -14.66 -5.19
N LEU A 653 -10.33 -13.59 -5.91
CA LEU A 653 -10.63 -13.59 -7.34
C LEU A 653 -9.54 -12.81 -8.08
N GLU A 654 -9.25 -13.25 -9.31
CA GLU A 654 -8.47 -12.53 -10.32
C GLU A 654 -9.45 -12.02 -11.37
N VAL A 655 -9.46 -10.72 -11.64
CA VAL A 655 -10.48 -10.04 -12.46
C VAL A 655 -9.81 -9.23 -13.57
N ASP A 656 -10.30 -9.34 -14.80
CA ASP A 656 -9.71 -8.72 -15.99
C ASP A 656 -9.57 -7.19 -15.90
N GLY A 657 -8.35 -6.70 -16.17
CA GLY A 657 -8.02 -5.31 -16.51
C GLY A 657 -8.09 -4.29 -15.37
N VAL A 658 -9.10 -4.39 -14.51
CA VAL A 658 -9.37 -3.42 -13.42
C VAL A 658 -8.97 -4.00 -12.06
N HIS A 659 -8.63 -5.29 -12.00
CA HIS A 659 -7.99 -5.96 -10.86
C HIS A 659 -8.68 -5.71 -9.50
N SER A 660 -10.01 -5.65 -9.50
CA SER A 660 -10.80 -5.41 -8.29
C SER A 660 -12.18 -6.04 -8.42
N PHE A 661 -12.86 -6.20 -7.29
CA PHE A 661 -14.25 -6.61 -7.24
C PHE A 661 -14.94 -5.97 -6.03
N ALA A 662 -16.27 -5.99 -6.01
CA ALA A 662 -17.05 -5.32 -4.98
C ALA A 662 -17.75 -6.32 -4.06
N VAL A 663 -17.75 -5.98 -2.78
CA VAL A 663 -18.66 -6.54 -1.77
C VAL A 663 -19.74 -5.50 -1.47
N PRO A 664 -20.91 -5.89 -0.91
CA PRO A 664 -21.90 -4.90 -0.48
C PRO A 664 -21.27 -3.83 0.44
N GLY A 665 -21.24 -2.58 -0.04
CA GLY A 665 -20.73 -1.44 0.72
C GLY A 665 -19.23 -1.15 0.60
N ALA A 666 -18.45 -1.91 -0.18
CA ALA A 666 -17.03 -1.62 -0.42
C ALA A 666 -16.47 -2.27 -1.71
N ALA A 667 -15.47 -1.63 -2.31
CA ALA A 667 -14.58 -2.20 -3.32
C ALA A 667 -13.33 -2.77 -2.65
N VAL A 668 -12.92 -3.95 -3.12
CA VAL A 668 -11.74 -4.66 -2.66
C VAL A 668 -10.88 -5.07 -3.87
N HIS A 669 -9.59 -5.30 -3.64
CA HIS A 669 -8.65 -5.59 -4.73
C HIS A 669 -8.55 -7.10 -5.02
N ASN A 670 -8.22 -7.45 -6.27
CA ASN A 670 -7.97 -8.84 -6.67
C ASN A 670 -6.73 -9.44 -5.99
N CYS A 671 -6.59 -10.77 -6.08
CA CYS A 671 -5.32 -11.46 -5.85
C CYS A 671 -4.50 -11.50 -7.14
N GLU A 672 -4.10 -10.35 -7.65
CA GLU A 672 -2.74 -10.22 -8.11
C GLU A 672 -2.06 -9.40 -7.05
N VAL A 673 -1.09 -10.03 -6.41
CA VAL A 673 0.10 -9.43 -5.80
C VAL A 673 -0.08 -8.00 -5.31
N ASN A 674 0.23 -7.71 -4.06
CA ASN A 674 0.52 -6.32 -3.66
C ASN A 674 1.73 -5.71 -4.44
N GLY A 675 2.24 -6.38 -5.48
CA GLY A 675 3.17 -5.90 -6.49
C GLY A 675 2.82 -4.51 -7.03
N PRO A 676 1.68 -4.19 -7.67
CA PRO A 676 1.55 -2.89 -8.32
C PRO A 676 1.50 -1.70 -7.34
N GLY A 677 0.98 -1.90 -6.14
CA GLY A 677 0.87 -0.85 -5.11
C GLY A 677 2.16 -0.59 -4.34
N GLU A 678 2.93 -1.65 -4.05
CA GLU A 678 4.20 -1.58 -3.30
C GLU A 678 5.43 -1.58 -4.24
N ALA A 679 5.31 -2.16 -5.44
CA ALA A 679 6.30 -2.22 -6.52
C ALA A 679 6.08 -1.18 -7.63
N ARG A 680 5.14 -0.22 -7.47
CA ARG A 680 5.14 1.01 -8.30
C ARG A 680 6.43 1.81 -8.15
N ALA A 681 7.16 1.59 -7.05
CA ALA A 681 8.47 2.15 -6.78
C ALA A 681 9.63 1.23 -7.23
N ALA A 682 9.37 0.01 -7.71
CA ALA A 682 10.41 -0.93 -8.12
C ALA A 682 10.53 -1.00 -9.65
N ASP A 683 11.76 -0.93 -10.15
CA ASP A 683 12.06 -1.06 -11.58
C ASP A 683 11.75 -2.49 -12.08
N ILE A 684 12.07 -3.50 -11.26
CA ILE A 684 11.73 -4.92 -11.45
C ILE A 684 11.29 -5.51 -10.10
N GLY A 685 10.32 -6.42 -10.10
CA GLY A 685 9.83 -7.11 -8.89
C GLY A 685 9.49 -8.57 -9.14
N VAL A 686 9.29 -9.33 -8.07
CA VAL A 686 8.81 -10.71 -8.16
C VAL A 686 7.77 -10.99 -7.10
N ALA A 687 6.81 -11.85 -7.41
CA ALA A 687 5.90 -12.39 -6.42
C ALA A 687 5.71 -13.89 -6.61
N GLY A 688 5.89 -14.64 -5.51
CA GLY A 688 5.68 -16.08 -5.47
C GLY A 688 4.24 -16.46 -5.14
N GLY A 689 3.74 -17.48 -5.83
CA GLY A 689 2.52 -18.22 -5.52
C GLY A 689 2.77 -19.73 -5.66
N LYS A 690 1.81 -20.57 -5.24
CA LYS A 690 1.99 -22.02 -5.24
C LYS A 690 2.34 -22.57 -6.63
N GLY A 691 3.60 -22.97 -6.84
CA GLY A 691 4.12 -23.52 -8.10
C GLY A 691 4.43 -22.50 -9.19
N ILE A 692 4.29 -21.19 -8.95
CA ILE A 692 4.51 -20.14 -9.95
C ILE A 692 5.14 -18.89 -9.34
N GLY A 693 5.88 -18.11 -10.13
CA GLY A 693 6.21 -16.72 -9.81
C GLY A 693 5.88 -15.78 -10.95
N LEU A 694 5.56 -14.54 -10.58
CA LEU A 694 5.27 -13.45 -11.48
C LEU A 694 6.44 -12.46 -11.41
N ILE A 695 7.01 -12.13 -12.56
CA ILE A 695 8.04 -11.10 -12.70
C ILE A 695 7.36 -9.81 -13.16
N PHE A 696 7.69 -8.70 -12.48
CA PHE A 696 7.15 -7.37 -12.72
C PHE A 696 8.25 -6.44 -13.23
N LYS A 697 7.89 -5.43 -14.03
CA LYS A 697 8.74 -4.30 -14.40
C LYS A 697 7.90 -3.03 -14.39
N ASN A 698 8.35 -1.98 -13.70
CA ASN A 698 7.62 -0.71 -13.54
C ASN A 698 6.16 -0.87 -13.06
N GLY A 699 5.91 -1.86 -12.20
CA GLY A 699 4.56 -2.17 -11.69
C GLY A 699 3.67 -2.98 -12.65
N GLU A 700 4.16 -3.41 -13.82
CA GLU A 700 3.43 -4.27 -14.77
C GLU A 700 3.98 -5.70 -14.76
N VAL A 701 3.11 -6.72 -14.87
CA VAL A 701 3.54 -8.12 -15.01
C VAL A 701 4.13 -8.31 -16.41
N ILE A 702 5.41 -8.69 -16.48
CA ILE A 702 6.09 -8.96 -17.76
C ILE A 702 6.22 -10.45 -18.05
N ARG A 703 6.22 -11.30 -17.01
CA ARG A 703 6.39 -12.74 -17.20
C ARG A 703 5.80 -13.54 -16.05
N LYS A 704 5.26 -14.72 -16.37
CA LYS A 704 4.84 -15.75 -15.41
C LYS A 704 5.69 -16.99 -15.64
N VAL A 705 6.29 -17.51 -14.58
CA VAL A 705 7.18 -18.67 -14.64
C VAL A 705 6.85 -19.71 -13.57
N PRO A 706 7.21 -20.99 -13.76
CA PRO A 706 7.18 -21.98 -12.68
C PRO A 706 8.02 -21.53 -11.48
N GLU A 707 7.67 -21.97 -10.27
CA GLU A 707 8.38 -21.62 -9.03
C GLU A 707 9.88 -21.95 -9.11
N SER A 708 10.24 -23.04 -9.76
CA SER A 708 11.62 -23.48 -10.00
C SER A 708 12.42 -22.57 -10.94
N GLU A 709 11.74 -21.71 -11.70
CA GLU A 709 12.35 -20.84 -12.72
C GLU A 709 12.30 -19.36 -12.32
N ILE A 710 11.77 -19.05 -11.13
CA ILE A 710 11.62 -17.67 -10.64
C ILE A 710 12.94 -16.89 -10.69
N VAL A 711 13.99 -17.50 -10.14
CA VAL A 711 15.31 -16.87 -10.01
C VAL A 711 15.91 -16.62 -11.40
N THR A 712 15.87 -17.64 -12.27
CA THR A 712 16.34 -17.54 -13.66
C THR A 712 15.59 -16.46 -14.44
N ALA A 713 14.26 -16.42 -14.32
CA ALA A 713 13.43 -15.45 -15.01
C ALA A 713 13.64 -14.02 -14.52
N MET A 714 13.83 -13.83 -13.20
CA MET A 714 14.25 -12.54 -12.67
C MET A 714 15.60 -12.10 -13.21
N ARG A 715 16.59 -13.01 -13.28
CA ARG A 715 17.92 -12.71 -13.81
C ARG A 715 17.84 -12.21 -15.25
N GLU A 716 17.14 -12.95 -16.11
CA GLU A 716 16.98 -12.58 -17.53
C GLU A 716 16.36 -11.19 -17.70
N GLU A 717 15.37 -10.83 -16.88
CA GLU A 717 14.71 -9.53 -16.99
C GLU A 717 15.52 -8.39 -16.40
N VAL A 718 16.27 -8.65 -15.33
CA VAL A 718 17.26 -7.71 -14.79
C VAL A 718 18.37 -7.44 -15.80
N GLU A 719 18.90 -8.46 -16.47
CA GLU A 719 19.93 -8.31 -17.49
C GLU A 719 19.44 -7.49 -18.70
N LYS A 720 18.21 -7.74 -19.18
CA LYS A 720 17.59 -6.95 -20.25
C LYS A 720 17.40 -5.49 -19.83
N PHE A 721 16.89 -5.25 -18.62
CA PHE A 721 16.69 -3.89 -18.11
C PHE A 721 18.00 -3.11 -17.97
N LEU A 722 19.06 -3.77 -17.49
CA LEU A 722 20.40 -3.20 -17.42
C LEU A 722 20.96 -2.87 -18.81
N ALA A 723 20.75 -3.74 -19.80
CA ALA A 723 21.18 -3.51 -21.18
C ALA A 723 20.45 -2.32 -21.81
N GLU A 724 19.12 -2.22 -21.63
CA GLU A 724 18.30 -1.10 -22.08
C GLU A 724 18.76 0.24 -21.46
N ARG A 725 19.00 0.27 -20.14
CA ARG A 725 19.51 1.48 -19.46
C ARG A 725 20.89 1.88 -19.96
N ARG A 726 21.81 0.93 -20.17
CA ARG A 726 23.15 1.22 -20.71
C ARG A 726 23.08 1.77 -22.13
N ALA A 727 22.22 1.21 -22.97
CA ALA A 727 21.99 1.71 -24.33
C ALA A 727 21.40 3.13 -24.34
N ALA A 728 20.40 3.40 -23.48
CA ALA A 728 19.81 4.74 -23.33
C ALA A 728 20.83 5.77 -22.82
N THR A 729 21.69 5.38 -21.87
CA THR A 729 22.74 6.25 -21.32
C THR A 729 23.83 6.53 -22.36
N ALA A 730 24.20 5.54 -23.18
CA ALA A 730 25.17 5.71 -24.27
C ALA A 730 24.62 6.60 -25.40
N ALA A 731 23.34 6.47 -25.75
CA ALA A 731 22.66 7.32 -26.73
C ALA A 731 22.53 8.77 -26.25
N ALA A 732 22.26 8.99 -24.96
CA ALA A 732 22.24 10.33 -24.36
C ALA A 732 23.63 10.99 -24.35
N ALA A 733 24.71 10.21 -24.18
CA ALA A 733 26.08 10.69 -24.20
C ALA A 733 26.66 10.95 -25.60
N THR A 734 25.93 10.63 -26.68
CA THR A 734 26.30 10.93 -28.07
C THR A 734 25.56 12.12 -28.66
N LEU A 735 24.63 12.72 -27.89
CA LEU A 735 23.81 13.88 -28.26
C LEU A 735 24.24 15.19 -27.56
N ASP A 736 25.21 15.11 -26.63
CA ASP A 736 26.01 16.22 -26.08
C ASP A 736 27.43 16.16 -26.67
#